data_AF-A0A7W6HD90-F1
#
_entry.id   AF-A0A7W6HD90-F1
#
_cell.length_a   1.000
_cell.length_b   1.000
_cell.length_c   1.000
_cell.angle_alpha   90.00
_cell.angle_beta   90.00
_cell.angle_gamma   90.00
#
_symmetry.space_group_name_H-M   'P 1'
#
loop_
_entity.id
_entity.type
_entity.pdbx_description
1 polymer ?
#
loop_
_entity_poly.entity_id
_entity_poly.type
_entity_poly.pdbx_seq_one_letter_code
_entity_poly.pdbx_strand_id
1 'polypeptide(L)'
;MKARNAKQRTSKAAVMQPVTTAAAPPTAKEPASMTDQLVSYAQNFEDILLNRVFGGKRTGFYVDIGAYKPVEGSVTKLFYDRGWSGINVEPGSAFEELQAARPRDVNLRMAVLDRTGEVAFFEDTRDRGTSHVTEETGTATVTVPCDTLERIIEAHANGRVIDFLKVDAEGSEGAIVRSTDWRIVRPPVLVFEATRPWSTTLANQDWEPVLQEQGYSRVFFDGINCFYVPEELAASLAPHFAAPINVLDRAVRADQVMREQALIVEREELRQRLTSAEQALAEFDDQAKAAAGRTSELERQLEVERADGASLRQRLDQTESALALMRREAEVYHRRLDEDLAVRDTLRQRLQQTEAEMALMRQKAERDDRWLEQERAAHEISRQRLQQAESEIALIREQTETEMAILRNLAEQERHKLASELAARDSLQEPRQLQLSASTALADSPSEPSLETAPARMSFGARLLQPVKVIAWSGYRLIRPIVRPIAWRTRNFLMVPISQAIEQVRDVSQPDLSEALRRALDADMQAKQQAMQSATRNAEILVTTAEQTLELVRQSAEQTANLVRQSVEQAAELTRQSAAQNAEQLRQREEHSAEFGRITGAIENALLTLTLESASRRPKSAPLAAGGPTQAIARLNLPQGRAAELLYFRSDMSVGGPIAASGEWEPHMRRLLERTVQPDWTCLDVGANIGAHTMSLASLAYMGQVIGFEADPANHALLAHNVAALGGAVADTEVLNLALWDSPGRLRLGRVDEFTGCSFVSAGALDEADVEKHLRDVVDPAATKGRALSPRTSEVEAATLDGWVKEKALQRVDLIKIDAEGAESRILSGARDVLKRFRPLVLVEYNPDCASVHFKEEPDTLYRALAECFDDLGAIERDGTVTAIEDWESLKARLDSGKGWEDLVCGFA
;
A
#
# COMPACT_ATOMS: atom_id res chain seq x y z
N MET A 1 -27.93 35.81 29.04
CA MET A 1 -29.12 36.66 28.77
C MET A 1 -30.19 35.84 28.05
N LYS A 2 -31.44 36.32 28.01
CA LYS A 2 -32.57 35.74 27.22
C LYS A 2 -32.51 36.25 25.76
N ALA A 3 -33.23 35.74 24.75
CA ALA A 3 -33.71 34.39 24.38
C ALA A 3 -34.45 34.48 23.01
N ARG A 4 -34.60 33.35 22.30
CA ARG A 4 -35.68 32.99 21.33
C ARG A 4 -35.96 33.86 20.07
N ASN A 5 -35.87 33.17 18.92
CA ASN A 5 -36.89 33.00 17.86
C ASN A 5 -37.51 34.19 17.04
N ALA A 6 -37.31 34.08 15.72
CA ALA A 6 -38.34 33.87 14.67
C ALA A 6 -38.88 35.02 13.77
N LYS A 7 -39.00 34.61 12.48
CA LYS A 7 -39.97 34.99 11.41
C LYS A 7 -39.95 36.38 10.74
N GLN A 8 -39.74 36.30 9.42
CA GLN A 8 -40.50 36.94 8.32
C GLN A 8 -40.75 38.46 8.33
N ARG A 9 -40.30 39.14 7.27
CA ARG A 9 -41.20 40.00 6.46
C ARG A 9 -40.73 40.24 5.03
N THR A 10 -41.63 40.79 4.22
CA THR A 10 -41.57 40.89 2.75
C THR A 10 -41.53 42.32 2.24
N SER A 11 -40.89 42.54 1.08
CA SER A 11 -41.10 43.68 0.16
C SER A 11 -40.36 43.40 -1.16
N LYS A 12 -40.75 43.87 -2.34
CA LYS A 12 -42.00 44.52 -2.81
C LYS A 12 -42.04 44.35 -4.35
N ALA A 13 -43.21 44.44 -4.99
CA ALA A 13 -43.36 44.28 -6.44
C ALA A 13 -43.65 45.61 -7.17
N ALA A 14 -43.19 45.70 -8.41
CA ALA A 14 -43.66 46.60 -9.48
C ALA A 14 -43.57 45.77 -10.79
N VAL A 15 -44.66 45.27 -11.38
CA VAL A 15 -45.73 45.99 -12.10
C VAL A 15 -45.20 46.65 -13.39
N MET A 16 -45.39 45.94 -14.50
CA MET A 16 -45.51 46.50 -15.85
C MET A 16 -46.82 46.00 -16.46
N GLN A 17 -47.42 46.80 -17.35
CA GLN A 17 -48.59 46.43 -18.16
C GLN A 17 -48.30 46.68 -19.66
N PRO A 18 -49.10 46.12 -20.58
CA PRO A 18 -48.60 45.69 -21.88
C PRO A 18 -48.69 46.73 -23.01
N VAL A 19 -47.95 46.46 -24.08
CA VAL A 19 -48.15 47.01 -25.43
C VAL A 19 -48.28 45.84 -26.41
N THR A 20 -49.17 45.96 -27.39
CA THR A 20 -49.61 44.85 -28.25
C THR A 20 -48.90 44.78 -29.60
N THR A 21 -48.47 43.56 -29.96
CA THR A 21 -48.41 43.01 -31.33
C THR A 21 -47.72 43.81 -32.44
N ALA A 22 -46.53 43.33 -32.83
CA ALA A 22 -46.20 43.15 -34.25
C ALA A 22 -46.30 41.64 -34.59
N ALA A 23 -46.56 41.29 -35.85
CA ALA A 23 -46.79 39.89 -36.24
C ALA A 23 -45.51 39.05 -36.16
N ALA A 24 -45.62 37.82 -35.67
CA ALA A 24 -44.54 36.84 -35.74
C ALA A 24 -44.30 36.41 -37.21
N PRO A 25 -43.05 36.15 -37.63
CA PRO A 25 -42.79 35.44 -38.88
C PRO A 25 -43.44 34.05 -38.86
N PRO A 26 -43.73 33.44 -40.01
CA PRO A 26 -44.33 32.10 -40.05
C PRO A 26 -43.45 31.13 -39.28
N THR A 27 -44.04 30.43 -38.30
CA THR A 27 -43.36 29.41 -37.52
C THR A 27 -42.73 28.40 -38.47
N ALA A 28 -41.41 28.21 -38.35
CA ALA A 28 -40.76 27.05 -38.95
C ALA A 28 -41.54 25.80 -38.48
N LYS A 29 -41.87 24.91 -39.41
CA LYS A 29 -42.58 23.67 -39.07
C LYS A 29 -41.80 22.95 -37.98
N GLU A 30 -42.53 22.40 -37.00
CA GLU A 30 -41.94 21.47 -36.03
C GLU A 30 -41.16 20.39 -36.80
N PRO A 31 -39.94 20.02 -36.36
CA PRO A 31 -39.21 18.94 -36.99
C PRO A 31 -40.06 17.67 -36.89
N ALA A 32 -40.32 17.03 -38.03
CA ALA A 32 -41.11 15.80 -38.07
C ALA A 32 -40.47 14.74 -37.16
N SER A 33 -41.30 13.96 -36.47
CA SER A 33 -40.84 12.92 -35.55
C SER A 33 -39.99 11.85 -36.25
N MET A 34 -39.16 11.18 -35.46
CA MET A 34 -38.31 10.04 -35.86
C MET A 34 -39.13 8.77 -36.17
N THR A 35 -40.15 8.91 -37.03
CA THR A 35 -41.19 7.91 -37.32
C THR A 35 -41.58 7.90 -38.80
N ASP A 36 -40.80 8.57 -39.65
CA ASP A 36 -41.12 8.88 -41.06
C ASP A 36 -39.97 8.44 -42.00
N GLN A 37 -39.29 7.34 -41.62
CA GLN A 37 -38.31 6.62 -42.43
C GLN A 37 -38.96 5.40 -43.10
N LEU A 38 -38.51 5.08 -44.31
CA LEU A 38 -38.88 3.85 -45.02
C LEU A 38 -37.97 2.71 -44.57
N VAL A 39 -38.56 1.54 -44.27
CA VAL A 39 -37.79 0.31 -44.06
C VAL A 39 -37.68 -0.45 -45.39
N SER A 40 -36.44 -0.62 -45.85
CA SER A 40 -36.09 -1.45 -47.00
C SER A 40 -35.82 -2.89 -46.55
N TYR A 41 -36.39 -3.82 -47.29
CA TYR A 41 -36.27 -5.26 -47.06
C TYR A 41 -35.48 -5.98 -48.15
N ALA A 42 -35.33 -5.34 -49.31
CA ALA A 42 -34.60 -5.83 -50.48
C ALA A 42 -33.07 -5.73 -50.29
N GLN A 43 -32.30 -6.50 -51.05
CA GLN A 43 -30.84 -6.61 -50.85
C GLN A 43 -30.08 -5.34 -51.31
N ASN A 44 -30.46 -4.77 -52.46
CA ASN A 44 -29.87 -3.56 -53.04
C ASN A 44 -30.86 -2.37 -53.07
N PHE A 45 -31.81 -2.36 -52.12
CA PHE A 45 -32.89 -1.36 -51.98
C PHE A 45 -33.84 -1.24 -53.19
N GLU A 46 -34.02 -2.33 -53.95
CA GLU A 46 -34.90 -2.41 -55.12
C GLU A 46 -36.35 -2.00 -54.78
N ASP A 47 -36.81 -2.35 -53.58
CA ASP A 47 -38.12 -1.99 -53.05
C ASP A 47 -38.29 -0.48 -52.84
N ILE A 48 -37.23 0.23 -52.45
CA ILE A 48 -37.19 1.70 -52.34
C ILE A 48 -37.23 2.36 -53.72
N LEU A 49 -36.52 1.81 -54.71
CA LEU A 49 -36.52 2.35 -56.08
C LEU A 49 -37.90 2.20 -56.73
N LEU A 50 -38.51 1.02 -56.58
CA LEU A 50 -39.90 0.76 -56.96
C LEU A 50 -40.87 1.67 -56.18
N ASN A 51 -40.61 1.95 -54.91
CA ASN A 51 -41.42 2.87 -54.10
C ASN A 51 -41.34 4.34 -54.58
N ARG A 52 -40.26 4.78 -55.25
CA ARG A 52 -40.29 6.10 -55.93
C ARG A 52 -41.34 6.16 -57.03
N VAL A 53 -41.49 5.07 -57.79
CA VAL A 53 -42.45 4.97 -58.90
C VAL A 53 -43.87 4.75 -58.40
N PHE A 54 -44.04 3.90 -57.37
CA PHE A 54 -45.34 3.39 -56.96
C PHE A 54 -45.83 3.84 -55.57
N GLY A 55 -45.04 4.58 -54.80
CA GLY A 55 -45.35 4.94 -53.40
C GLY A 55 -46.64 5.74 -53.20
N GLY A 56 -47.15 6.40 -54.24
CA GLY A 56 -48.47 7.04 -54.23
C GLY A 56 -49.66 6.07 -54.35
N LYS A 57 -49.44 4.80 -54.72
CA LYS A 57 -50.49 3.78 -54.85
C LYS A 57 -50.68 3.04 -53.52
N ARG A 58 -51.92 3.10 -53.00
CA ARG A 58 -52.33 2.39 -51.76
C ARG A 58 -52.35 0.86 -51.92
N THR A 59 -52.58 0.38 -53.13
CA THR A 59 -52.69 -1.04 -53.48
C THR A 59 -52.20 -1.22 -54.91
N GLY A 60 -51.60 -2.37 -55.18
CA GLY A 60 -51.13 -2.79 -56.50
C GLY A 60 -50.88 -4.30 -56.53
N PHE A 61 -50.37 -4.79 -57.64
CA PHE A 61 -50.12 -6.22 -57.86
C PHE A 61 -48.73 -6.47 -58.46
N TYR A 62 -47.93 -7.33 -57.82
CA TYR A 62 -46.57 -7.66 -58.26
C TYR A 62 -46.42 -9.13 -58.67
N VAL A 63 -45.36 -9.43 -59.40
CA VAL A 63 -44.89 -10.80 -59.66
C VAL A 63 -43.41 -10.88 -59.27
N ASP A 64 -43.06 -11.85 -58.43
CA ASP A 64 -41.75 -11.99 -57.79
C ASP A 64 -41.23 -13.39 -58.07
N ILE A 65 -40.34 -13.52 -59.06
CA ILE A 65 -39.68 -14.79 -59.42
C ILE A 65 -38.31 -14.82 -58.74
N GLY A 66 -38.05 -15.85 -57.93
CA GLY A 66 -36.97 -15.84 -56.95
C GLY A 66 -37.35 -15.03 -55.72
N ALA A 67 -38.53 -15.32 -55.15
CA ALA A 67 -39.07 -14.55 -54.02
C ALA A 67 -38.41 -14.89 -52.67
N TYR A 68 -37.74 -16.05 -52.56
CA TYR A 68 -36.97 -16.49 -51.40
C TYR A 68 -37.73 -16.33 -50.05
N LYS A 69 -37.18 -15.55 -49.11
CA LYS A 69 -37.75 -15.35 -47.78
C LYS A 69 -38.78 -14.21 -47.76
N PRO A 70 -39.81 -14.28 -46.90
CA PRO A 70 -40.84 -13.25 -46.81
C PRO A 70 -40.39 -11.90 -46.25
N VAL A 71 -39.17 -11.77 -45.72
CA VAL A 71 -38.68 -10.54 -45.06
C VAL A 71 -37.24 -10.21 -45.45
N GLU A 72 -36.33 -11.18 -45.35
CA GLU A 72 -34.90 -11.01 -45.64
C GLU A 72 -34.63 -11.03 -47.15
N GLY A 73 -34.14 -9.92 -47.71
CA GLY A 73 -33.90 -9.76 -49.15
C GLY A 73 -35.17 -9.51 -50.00
N SER A 74 -36.33 -9.35 -49.37
CA SER A 74 -37.63 -9.38 -50.04
C SER A 74 -38.01 -8.03 -50.69
N VAL A 75 -37.87 -7.95 -52.01
CA VAL A 75 -38.31 -6.81 -52.86
C VAL A 75 -39.79 -6.45 -52.67
N THR A 76 -40.61 -7.43 -52.26
CA THR A 76 -42.06 -7.29 -52.16
C THR A 76 -42.60 -6.94 -50.77
N LYS A 77 -41.80 -7.08 -49.69
CA LYS A 77 -42.27 -6.89 -48.30
C LYS A 77 -42.85 -5.49 -48.04
N LEU A 78 -42.16 -4.44 -48.49
CA LEU A 78 -42.61 -3.04 -48.35
C LEU A 78 -43.99 -2.78 -48.98
N PHE A 79 -44.27 -3.42 -50.12
CA PHE A 79 -45.55 -3.32 -50.81
C PHE A 79 -46.62 -4.17 -50.12
N TYR A 80 -46.29 -5.41 -49.77
CA TYR A 80 -47.17 -6.32 -49.06
C TYR A 80 -47.72 -5.68 -47.79
N ASP A 81 -46.87 -5.11 -46.93
CA ASP A 81 -47.26 -4.46 -45.67
C ASP A 81 -48.26 -3.31 -45.86
N ARG A 82 -48.18 -2.61 -46.99
CA ARG A 82 -49.10 -1.52 -47.36
C ARG A 82 -50.46 -1.99 -47.86
N GLY A 83 -50.67 -3.30 -47.99
CA GLY A 83 -51.91 -3.90 -48.47
C GLY A 83 -51.89 -4.28 -49.95
N TRP A 84 -50.71 -4.35 -50.59
CA TRP A 84 -50.58 -5.00 -51.89
C TRP A 84 -50.69 -6.52 -51.77
N SER A 85 -50.69 -7.20 -52.92
CA SER A 85 -50.58 -8.66 -53.05
C SER A 85 -49.83 -9.01 -54.34
N GLY A 86 -49.44 -10.27 -54.54
CA GLY A 86 -48.77 -10.68 -55.77
C GLY A 86 -48.86 -12.17 -56.12
N ILE A 87 -48.02 -12.57 -57.07
CA ILE A 87 -47.56 -13.95 -57.26
C ILE A 87 -46.11 -13.99 -56.80
N ASN A 88 -45.78 -14.94 -55.93
CA ASN A 88 -44.40 -15.22 -55.53
C ASN A 88 -44.03 -16.62 -56.00
N VAL A 89 -42.86 -16.80 -56.61
CA VAL A 89 -42.38 -18.11 -57.09
C VAL A 89 -41.05 -18.44 -56.43
N GLU A 90 -41.01 -19.57 -55.75
CA GLU A 90 -39.88 -20.00 -54.91
C GLU A 90 -39.79 -21.54 -54.89
N PRO A 91 -38.80 -22.17 -55.55
CA PRO A 91 -38.68 -23.63 -55.62
C PRO A 91 -38.09 -24.28 -54.35
N GLY A 92 -37.22 -23.57 -53.62
CA GLY A 92 -36.35 -24.11 -52.59
C GLY A 92 -37.00 -24.31 -51.22
N SER A 93 -36.16 -24.38 -50.18
CA SER A 93 -36.60 -24.61 -48.80
C SER A 93 -37.31 -23.42 -48.15
N ALA A 94 -37.13 -22.20 -48.69
CA ALA A 94 -37.75 -20.97 -48.14
C ALA A 94 -39.28 -20.90 -48.36
N PHE A 95 -39.81 -21.69 -49.30
CA PHE A 95 -41.23 -21.67 -49.69
C PHE A 95 -42.21 -21.74 -48.52
N GLU A 96 -41.98 -22.61 -47.54
CA GLU A 96 -42.93 -22.82 -46.43
C GLU A 96 -43.02 -21.60 -45.51
N GLU A 97 -41.90 -20.90 -45.30
CA GLU A 97 -41.84 -19.63 -44.53
C GLU A 97 -42.55 -18.51 -45.29
N LEU A 98 -42.26 -18.40 -46.59
CA LEU A 98 -42.88 -17.46 -47.52
C LEU A 98 -44.41 -17.64 -47.55
N GLN A 99 -44.88 -18.87 -47.76
CA GLN A 99 -46.30 -19.22 -47.81
C GLN A 99 -47.02 -18.96 -46.49
N ALA A 100 -46.38 -19.16 -45.33
CA ALA A 100 -46.95 -18.85 -44.03
C ALA A 100 -47.07 -17.33 -43.78
N ALA A 101 -46.08 -16.54 -44.20
CA ALA A 101 -46.04 -15.10 -44.00
C ALA A 101 -46.75 -14.26 -45.08
N ARG A 102 -47.06 -14.86 -46.25
CA ARG A 102 -47.71 -14.22 -47.40
C ARG A 102 -49.13 -14.75 -47.72
N PRO A 103 -50.09 -14.85 -46.78
CA PRO A 103 -51.44 -15.35 -47.06
C PRO A 103 -52.33 -14.46 -47.97
N ARG A 104 -51.88 -13.27 -48.41
CA ARG A 104 -52.55 -12.52 -49.51
C ARG A 104 -51.99 -12.82 -50.90
N ASP A 105 -50.83 -13.44 -50.99
CA ASP A 105 -50.16 -13.70 -52.27
C ASP A 105 -50.44 -15.12 -52.75
N VAL A 106 -50.32 -15.32 -54.07
CA VAL A 106 -50.27 -16.66 -54.65
C VAL A 106 -48.82 -17.12 -54.63
N ASN A 107 -48.43 -17.88 -53.61
CA ASN A 107 -47.08 -18.44 -53.51
C ASN A 107 -47.05 -19.79 -54.24
N LEU A 108 -46.08 -20.00 -55.14
CA LEU A 108 -45.95 -21.19 -55.97
C LEU A 108 -44.59 -21.86 -55.79
N ARG A 109 -44.60 -23.14 -55.42
CA ARG A 109 -43.38 -23.94 -55.22
C ARG A 109 -42.93 -24.59 -56.52
N MET A 110 -42.30 -23.81 -57.39
CA MET A 110 -41.87 -24.23 -58.73
C MET A 110 -40.71 -23.38 -59.24
N ALA A 111 -40.03 -23.84 -60.30
CA ALA A 111 -39.14 -23.02 -61.11
C ALA A 111 -39.90 -22.41 -62.30
N VAL A 112 -39.39 -21.30 -62.87
CA VAL A 112 -39.95 -20.69 -64.09
C VAL A 112 -38.96 -20.85 -65.23
N LEU A 113 -39.41 -21.41 -66.36
CA LEU A 113 -38.54 -21.81 -67.48
C LEU A 113 -39.19 -21.53 -68.85
N ASP A 114 -38.53 -22.02 -69.90
CA ASP A 114 -39.02 -22.04 -71.28
C ASP A 114 -40.03 -23.17 -71.59
N ARG A 115 -40.40 -23.96 -70.57
CA ARG A 115 -41.20 -25.18 -70.72
C ARG A 115 -42.00 -25.52 -69.46
N THR A 116 -43.02 -26.36 -69.64
CA THR A 116 -43.78 -27.02 -68.56
C THR A 116 -43.23 -28.41 -68.27
N GLY A 117 -43.11 -28.79 -67.00
CA GLY A 117 -42.71 -30.15 -66.61
C GLY A 117 -42.24 -30.26 -65.16
N GLU A 118 -41.24 -31.12 -64.95
CA GLU A 118 -40.43 -31.19 -63.72
C GLU A 118 -38.97 -30.93 -64.08
N VAL A 119 -38.19 -30.41 -63.14
CA VAL A 119 -36.75 -30.15 -63.31
C VAL A 119 -36.00 -30.38 -61.99
N ALA A 120 -34.72 -30.72 -62.07
CA ALA A 120 -33.86 -30.78 -60.89
C ALA A 120 -33.38 -29.37 -60.52
N PHE A 121 -33.56 -29.01 -59.26
CA PHE A 121 -33.12 -27.75 -58.66
C PHE A 121 -32.04 -28.06 -57.62
N PHE A 122 -30.90 -27.36 -57.70
CA PHE A 122 -29.82 -27.44 -56.72
C PHE A 122 -29.93 -26.25 -55.76
N GLU A 123 -30.05 -26.53 -54.46
CA GLU A 123 -30.10 -25.50 -53.42
C GLU A 123 -28.79 -25.55 -52.60
N ASP A 124 -27.89 -24.56 -52.78
CA ASP A 124 -26.70 -24.51 -51.93
C ASP A 124 -27.07 -23.96 -50.55
N THR A 125 -26.92 -24.82 -49.55
CA THR A 125 -27.27 -24.48 -48.17
C THR A 125 -26.30 -23.51 -47.50
N ARG A 126 -25.15 -23.21 -48.12
CA ARG A 126 -24.08 -22.35 -47.62
C ARG A 126 -24.03 -21.00 -48.34
N ASP A 127 -24.31 -21.00 -49.65
CA ASP A 127 -24.27 -19.82 -50.52
C ASP A 127 -25.49 -19.80 -51.43
N ARG A 128 -26.61 -19.30 -50.90
CA ARG A 128 -27.92 -19.40 -51.56
C ARG A 128 -27.96 -18.73 -52.93
N GLY A 129 -27.16 -17.67 -53.15
CA GLY A 129 -26.99 -16.91 -54.41
C GLY A 129 -26.21 -17.66 -55.50
N THR A 130 -26.40 -18.98 -55.54
CA THR A 130 -25.89 -19.93 -56.53
C THR A 130 -26.87 -21.08 -56.77
N SER A 131 -28.13 -20.96 -56.31
CA SER A 131 -29.11 -22.06 -56.26
C SER A 131 -29.85 -22.22 -57.58
N HIS A 132 -29.29 -23.01 -58.49
CA HIS A 132 -29.67 -23.04 -59.90
C HIS A 132 -30.44 -24.30 -60.33
N VAL A 133 -31.13 -24.18 -61.47
CA VAL A 133 -31.69 -25.32 -62.20
C VAL A 133 -30.55 -26.10 -62.87
N THR A 134 -30.52 -27.43 -62.72
CA THR A 134 -29.42 -28.29 -63.20
C THR A 134 -29.92 -29.52 -63.95
N GLU A 135 -29.07 -30.09 -64.81
CA GLU A 135 -29.27 -31.39 -65.46
C GLU A 135 -28.50 -32.52 -64.75
N GLU A 136 -27.59 -32.19 -63.82
CA GLU A 136 -26.78 -33.19 -63.10
C GLU A 136 -27.50 -33.78 -61.89
N THR A 137 -27.87 -35.05 -61.99
CA THR A 137 -28.50 -35.82 -60.91
C THR A 137 -27.45 -36.53 -60.04
N GLY A 138 -26.86 -35.80 -59.09
CA GLY A 138 -25.83 -36.37 -58.20
C GLY A 138 -25.41 -35.53 -56.98
N THR A 139 -25.54 -34.20 -57.03
CA THR A 139 -25.45 -33.33 -55.84
C THR A 139 -26.78 -33.33 -55.07
N ALA A 140 -26.91 -32.52 -54.02
CA ALA A 140 -28.12 -32.44 -53.19
C ALA A 140 -29.25 -31.68 -53.91
N THR A 141 -29.81 -32.29 -54.96
CA THR A 141 -30.88 -31.72 -55.80
C THR A 141 -32.27 -32.16 -55.37
N VAL A 142 -33.24 -31.25 -55.44
CA VAL A 142 -34.67 -31.54 -55.27
C VAL A 142 -35.36 -31.42 -56.63
N THR A 143 -36.19 -32.39 -57.01
CA THR A 143 -37.06 -32.25 -58.18
C THR A 143 -38.22 -31.31 -57.85
N VAL A 144 -38.40 -30.26 -58.64
CA VAL A 144 -39.49 -29.29 -58.52
C VAL A 144 -40.29 -29.23 -59.84
N PRO A 145 -41.60 -28.94 -59.80
CA PRO A 145 -42.34 -28.62 -61.01
C PRO A 145 -41.81 -27.32 -61.64
N CYS A 146 -42.04 -27.16 -62.94
CA CYS A 146 -41.76 -25.92 -63.67
C CYS A 146 -42.85 -25.60 -64.70
N ASP A 147 -43.07 -24.32 -64.96
CA ASP A 147 -43.95 -23.83 -66.05
C ASP A 147 -43.43 -22.49 -66.60
N THR A 148 -44.05 -22.00 -67.68
CA THR A 148 -43.68 -20.70 -68.28
C THR A 148 -44.32 -19.53 -67.54
N LEU A 149 -43.65 -18.37 -67.58
CA LEU A 149 -44.11 -17.14 -66.92
C LEU A 149 -45.51 -16.72 -67.40
N GLU A 150 -45.78 -16.82 -68.71
CA GLU A 150 -47.09 -16.53 -69.29
C GLU A 150 -48.21 -17.37 -68.67
N ARG A 151 -47.98 -18.68 -68.51
CA ARG A 151 -48.97 -19.63 -67.99
C ARG A 151 -49.23 -19.43 -66.50
N ILE A 152 -48.18 -19.09 -65.74
CA ILE A 152 -48.29 -18.69 -64.32
C ILE A 152 -49.14 -17.41 -64.19
N ILE A 153 -48.90 -16.41 -65.06
CA ILE A 153 -49.66 -15.15 -65.07
C ILE A 153 -51.12 -15.41 -65.49
N GLU A 154 -51.37 -16.17 -66.56
CA GLU A 154 -52.73 -16.52 -67.01
C GLU A 154 -53.53 -17.22 -65.90
N ALA A 155 -52.93 -18.20 -65.22
CA ALA A 155 -53.60 -18.99 -64.18
C ALA A 155 -53.80 -18.26 -62.85
N HIS A 156 -52.93 -17.31 -62.49
CA HIS A 156 -52.87 -16.78 -61.11
C HIS A 156 -53.00 -15.25 -61.00
N ALA A 157 -52.74 -14.47 -62.05
CA ALA A 157 -52.97 -13.03 -62.02
C ALA A 157 -54.47 -12.69 -61.99
N ASN A 158 -55.34 -13.57 -62.49
CA ASN A 158 -56.81 -13.38 -62.52
C ASN A 158 -57.23 -12.06 -63.19
N GLY A 159 -56.53 -11.66 -64.26
CA GLY A 159 -56.77 -10.40 -64.99
C GLY A 159 -56.37 -9.13 -64.23
N ARG A 160 -55.65 -9.23 -63.10
CA ARG A 160 -55.05 -8.06 -62.42
C ARG A 160 -53.91 -7.49 -63.28
N VAL A 161 -53.85 -6.16 -63.35
CA VAL A 161 -52.72 -5.44 -63.95
C VAL A 161 -51.50 -5.63 -63.06
N ILE A 162 -50.39 -6.13 -63.61
CA ILE A 162 -49.11 -6.24 -62.90
C ILE A 162 -48.44 -4.86 -62.93
N ASP A 163 -48.15 -4.31 -61.76
CA ASP A 163 -47.48 -3.01 -61.58
C ASP A 163 -45.97 -3.11 -61.78
N PHE A 164 -45.35 -4.16 -61.24
CA PHE A 164 -43.95 -4.52 -61.50
C PHE A 164 -43.73 -6.02 -61.46
N LEU A 165 -42.66 -6.48 -62.11
CA LEU A 165 -42.25 -7.88 -62.14
C LEU A 165 -40.74 -7.98 -61.90
N LYS A 166 -40.34 -8.77 -60.90
CA LYS A 166 -38.93 -9.12 -60.61
C LYS A 166 -38.64 -10.52 -61.16
N VAL A 167 -37.51 -10.69 -61.84
CA VAL A 167 -36.93 -12.00 -62.16
C VAL A 167 -35.50 -12.09 -61.65
N ASP A 168 -35.29 -13.09 -60.84
CA ASP A 168 -34.04 -13.56 -60.29
C ASP A 168 -34.25 -15.07 -60.21
N ALA A 169 -33.61 -15.79 -61.12
CA ALA A 169 -33.85 -17.21 -61.34
C ALA A 169 -32.52 -17.95 -61.53
N GLU A 170 -31.46 -17.42 -60.89
CA GLU A 170 -30.14 -18.02 -60.73
C GLU A 170 -29.54 -18.51 -62.06
N GLY A 171 -29.65 -17.66 -63.10
CA GLY A 171 -29.18 -17.90 -64.46
C GLY A 171 -30.27 -18.32 -65.45
N SER A 172 -31.53 -18.47 -65.00
CA SER A 172 -32.65 -18.86 -65.85
C SER A 172 -33.36 -17.68 -66.54
N GLU A 173 -32.95 -16.43 -66.24
CA GLU A 173 -33.59 -15.19 -66.71
C GLU A 173 -33.66 -15.17 -68.23
N GLY A 174 -32.59 -15.56 -68.91
CA GLY A 174 -32.53 -15.61 -70.36
C GLY A 174 -33.50 -16.62 -70.98
N ALA A 175 -33.83 -17.72 -70.29
CA ALA A 175 -34.87 -18.65 -70.75
C ALA A 175 -36.25 -18.02 -70.61
N ILE A 176 -36.54 -17.42 -69.45
CA ILE A 176 -37.80 -16.72 -69.13
C ILE A 176 -38.06 -15.55 -70.10
N VAL A 177 -37.03 -14.75 -70.40
CA VAL A 177 -37.12 -13.61 -71.34
C VAL A 177 -37.39 -14.08 -72.77
N ARG A 178 -36.77 -15.17 -73.21
CA ARG A 178 -36.95 -15.71 -74.58
C ARG A 178 -38.26 -16.49 -74.77
N SER A 179 -38.89 -16.98 -73.70
CA SER A 179 -40.16 -17.72 -73.75
C SER A 179 -41.42 -16.88 -73.53
N THR A 180 -41.27 -15.56 -73.29
CA THR A 180 -42.37 -14.66 -72.93
C THR A 180 -42.61 -13.59 -74.01
N ASP A 181 -43.85 -13.38 -74.41
CA ASP A 181 -44.28 -12.24 -75.22
C ASP A 181 -44.49 -11.00 -74.34
N TRP A 182 -43.46 -10.17 -74.25
CA TRP A 182 -43.41 -8.91 -73.49
C TRP A 182 -44.28 -7.80 -74.10
N ARG A 183 -45.05 -8.09 -75.15
CA ARG A 183 -46.14 -7.22 -75.67
C ARG A 183 -47.48 -7.60 -75.06
N ILE A 184 -47.61 -8.81 -74.51
CA ILE A 184 -48.77 -9.32 -73.77
C ILE A 184 -48.51 -9.23 -72.26
N VAL A 185 -47.39 -9.79 -71.79
CA VAL A 185 -46.89 -9.61 -70.42
C VAL A 185 -46.20 -8.23 -70.35
N ARG A 186 -47.00 -7.18 -70.12
CA ARG A 186 -46.58 -5.77 -70.17
C ARG A 186 -46.54 -5.03 -68.81
N PRO A 187 -45.79 -5.48 -67.77
CA PRO A 187 -45.59 -4.69 -66.55
C PRO A 187 -44.94 -3.31 -66.83
N PRO A 188 -45.40 -2.22 -66.19
CA PRO A 188 -44.77 -0.89 -66.27
C PRO A 188 -43.29 -0.83 -65.86
N VAL A 189 -42.85 -1.71 -64.96
CA VAL A 189 -41.44 -1.86 -64.59
C VAL A 189 -41.07 -3.35 -64.56
N LEU A 190 -39.98 -3.71 -65.22
CA LEU A 190 -39.32 -5.01 -65.07
C LEU A 190 -38.01 -4.81 -64.29
N VAL A 191 -37.71 -5.74 -63.40
CA VAL A 191 -36.45 -5.84 -62.66
C VAL A 191 -35.86 -7.21 -62.95
N PHE A 192 -34.62 -7.26 -63.41
CA PHE A 192 -33.90 -8.53 -63.62
C PHE A 192 -32.57 -8.46 -62.89
N GLU A 193 -32.20 -9.49 -62.13
CA GLU A 193 -30.76 -9.70 -61.90
C GLU A 193 -30.10 -9.90 -63.27
N ALA A 194 -29.03 -9.14 -63.53
CA ALA A 194 -28.42 -9.01 -64.84
C ALA A 194 -26.93 -9.32 -64.83
N THR A 195 -26.43 -9.89 -63.74
CA THR A 195 -25.02 -10.09 -63.43
C THR A 195 -24.59 -11.56 -63.45
N ARG A 196 -23.27 -11.80 -63.44
CA ARG A 196 -22.73 -13.11 -63.07
C ARG A 196 -22.72 -13.24 -61.54
N PRO A 197 -22.95 -14.43 -60.96
CA PRO A 197 -22.88 -14.63 -59.51
C PRO A 197 -21.61 -14.02 -58.89
N TRP A 198 -21.78 -13.30 -57.79
CA TRP A 198 -20.72 -12.57 -57.07
C TRP A 198 -19.92 -11.56 -57.93
N SER A 199 -20.53 -10.95 -58.94
CA SER A 199 -19.86 -9.98 -59.83
C SER A 199 -20.77 -8.82 -60.23
N THR A 200 -20.21 -7.63 -60.45
CA THR A 200 -20.89 -6.53 -61.15
C THR A 200 -20.81 -6.66 -62.68
N THR A 201 -20.30 -7.78 -63.19
CA THR A 201 -20.17 -8.06 -64.63
C THR A 201 -21.51 -8.46 -65.20
N LEU A 202 -22.08 -7.62 -66.07
CA LEU A 202 -23.33 -7.91 -66.79
C LEU A 202 -23.24 -9.23 -67.59
N ALA A 203 -24.28 -10.04 -67.49
CA ALA A 203 -24.51 -11.31 -68.18
C ALA A 203 -25.80 -11.30 -69.03
N ASN A 204 -26.34 -10.11 -69.31
CA ASN A 204 -27.63 -9.93 -69.97
C ASN A 204 -27.57 -9.90 -71.51
N GLN A 205 -26.39 -10.04 -72.13
CA GLN A 205 -26.20 -9.79 -73.56
C GLN A 205 -27.00 -10.74 -74.46
N ASP A 206 -27.27 -11.97 -73.99
CA ASP A 206 -27.99 -13.02 -74.72
C ASP A 206 -29.52 -12.94 -74.57
N TRP A 207 -30.05 -11.92 -73.86
CA TRP A 207 -31.50 -11.76 -73.65
C TRP A 207 -32.01 -10.31 -73.61
N GLU A 208 -31.20 -9.32 -73.21
CA GLU A 208 -31.60 -7.90 -73.25
C GLU A 208 -32.09 -7.43 -74.65
N PRO A 209 -31.50 -7.86 -75.78
CA PRO A 209 -32.02 -7.51 -77.11
C PRO A 209 -33.47 -7.93 -77.35
N VAL A 210 -33.95 -9.02 -76.73
CA VAL A 210 -35.33 -9.52 -76.88
C VAL A 210 -36.33 -8.60 -76.18
N LEU A 211 -35.95 -7.97 -75.06
CA LEU A 211 -36.74 -6.94 -74.41
C LEU A 211 -36.77 -5.66 -75.28
N GLN A 212 -35.63 -5.28 -75.85
CA GLN A 212 -35.50 -4.09 -76.71
C GLN A 212 -36.30 -4.24 -78.02
N GLU A 213 -36.23 -5.38 -78.71
CA GLU A 213 -37.05 -5.67 -79.89
C GLU A 213 -38.55 -5.72 -79.60
N GLN A 214 -38.93 -5.99 -78.35
CA GLN A 214 -40.31 -5.92 -77.86
C GLN A 214 -40.65 -4.57 -77.19
N GLY A 215 -39.82 -3.54 -77.36
CA GLY A 215 -40.12 -2.16 -76.96
C GLY A 215 -40.01 -1.89 -75.46
N TYR A 216 -39.05 -2.52 -74.77
CA TYR A 216 -38.59 -2.14 -73.43
C TYR A 216 -37.23 -1.46 -73.49
N SER A 217 -37.10 -0.31 -72.82
CA SER A 217 -35.83 0.41 -72.65
C SER A 217 -35.28 0.22 -71.23
N ARG A 218 -33.98 -0.05 -71.11
CA ARG A 218 -33.28 -0.07 -69.82
C ARG A 218 -33.13 1.36 -69.28
N VAL A 219 -33.54 1.58 -68.03
CA VAL A 219 -33.52 2.90 -67.36
C VAL A 219 -32.57 2.97 -66.17
N PHE A 220 -32.20 1.83 -65.57
CA PHE A 220 -31.26 1.79 -64.45
C PHE A 220 -30.43 0.49 -64.45
N PHE A 221 -29.28 0.56 -63.81
CA PHE A 221 -28.49 -0.59 -63.37
C PHE A 221 -27.92 -0.23 -61.98
N ASP A 222 -28.25 -1.02 -60.96
CA ASP A 222 -27.88 -0.72 -59.56
C ASP A 222 -26.53 -1.33 -59.13
N GLY A 223 -25.89 -2.09 -60.02
CA GLY A 223 -24.69 -2.90 -59.76
C GLY A 223 -24.94 -4.40 -59.86
N ILE A 224 -26.21 -4.84 -59.73
CA ILE A 224 -26.68 -6.23 -59.80
C ILE A 224 -27.90 -6.30 -60.74
N ASN A 225 -28.95 -5.55 -60.42
CA ASN A 225 -30.21 -5.55 -61.18
C ASN A 225 -30.21 -4.51 -62.30
N CYS A 226 -30.76 -4.90 -63.46
CA CYS A 226 -31.17 -4.00 -64.53
C CYS A 226 -32.67 -3.72 -64.45
N PHE A 227 -33.05 -2.45 -64.50
CA PHE A 227 -34.46 -2.02 -64.52
C PHE A 227 -34.85 -1.56 -65.93
N TYR A 228 -35.99 -2.05 -66.41
CA TYR A 228 -36.53 -1.75 -67.74
C TYR A 228 -37.96 -1.22 -67.64
N VAL A 229 -38.34 -0.33 -68.56
CA VAL A 229 -39.72 0.17 -68.70
C VAL A 229 -40.16 0.13 -70.17
N PRO A 230 -41.47 0.01 -70.45
CA PRO A 230 -41.98 0.13 -71.80
C PRO A 230 -41.61 1.49 -72.42
N GLU A 231 -41.25 1.54 -73.71
CA GLU A 231 -40.93 2.78 -74.41
C GLU A 231 -42.05 3.83 -74.32
N GLU A 232 -43.30 3.37 -74.41
CA GLU A 232 -44.51 4.20 -74.27
C GLU A 232 -44.69 4.80 -72.86
N LEU A 233 -43.97 4.30 -71.85
CA LEU A 233 -43.95 4.81 -70.48
C LEU A 233 -42.60 5.44 -70.08
N ALA A 234 -41.55 5.32 -70.90
CA ALA A 234 -40.21 5.80 -70.56
C ALA A 234 -40.18 7.29 -70.19
N ALA A 235 -40.97 8.13 -70.87
CA ALA A 235 -41.03 9.57 -70.63
C ALA A 235 -41.62 9.94 -69.25
N SER A 236 -42.42 9.07 -68.62
CA SER A 236 -43.00 9.30 -67.29
C SER A 236 -42.31 8.51 -66.18
N LEU A 237 -41.77 7.31 -66.49
CA LEU A 237 -41.16 6.44 -65.48
C LEU A 237 -39.66 6.68 -65.32
N ALA A 238 -38.89 6.82 -66.40
CA ALA A 238 -37.42 6.96 -66.34
C ALA A 238 -36.90 8.08 -65.41
N PRO A 239 -37.57 9.25 -65.24
CA PRO A 239 -37.13 10.29 -64.29
C PRO A 239 -36.98 9.82 -62.83
N HIS A 240 -37.73 8.80 -62.39
CA HIS A 240 -37.63 8.24 -61.04
C HIS A 240 -36.33 7.44 -60.81
N PHE A 241 -35.71 6.99 -61.90
CA PHE A 241 -34.47 6.22 -61.95
C PHE A 241 -33.23 7.07 -62.26
N ALA A 242 -33.41 8.37 -62.55
CA ALA A 242 -32.33 9.26 -63.01
C ALA A 242 -31.23 9.56 -61.96
N ALA A 243 -31.41 9.11 -60.71
CA ALA A 243 -30.43 9.19 -59.64
C ALA A 243 -30.44 7.89 -58.81
N PRO A 244 -29.31 7.44 -58.26
CA PRO A 244 -29.28 6.32 -57.33
C PRO A 244 -30.03 6.62 -56.02
N ILE A 245 -30.24 5.60 -55.20
CA ILE A 245 -30.84 5.74 -53.86
C ILE A 245 -29.89 6.54 -52.95
N ASN A 246 -30.47 7.45 -52.18
CA ASN A 246 -29.72 8.43 -51.38
C ASN A 246 -30.56 8.94 -50.19
N VAL A 247 -29.98 9.84 -49.40
CA VAL A 247 -30.59 10.37 -48.16
C VAL A 247 -31.98 11.01 -48.34
N LEU A 248 -32.34 11.47 -49.55
CA LEU A 248 -33.66 12.03 -49.84
C LEU A 248 -34.78 10.98 -49.84
N ASP A 249 -34.44 9.70 -50.05
CA ASP A 249 -35.40 8.59 -50.00
C ASP A 249 -35.82 8.22 -48.57
N ARG A 250 -35.08 8.71 -47.55
CA ARG A 250 -35.28 8.42 -46.11
C ARG A 250 -35.36 6.91 -45.79
N ALA A 251 -34.68 6.09 -46.58
CA ALA A 251 -34.66 4.65 -46.40
C ALA A 251 -33.58 4.22 -45.39
N VAL A 252 -33.93 3.27 -44.53
CA VAL A 252 -33.04 2.47 -43.68
C VAL A 252 -33.32 0.99 -43.96
N ARG A 253 -32.36 0.10 -43.77
CA ARG A 253 -32.58 -1.33 -44.00
C ARG A 253 -33.19 -2.03 -42.78
N ALA A 254 -33.89 -3.14 -43.02
CA ALA A 254 -34.52 -3.93 -41.96
C ALA A 254 -33.53 -4.59 -40.99
N ASP A 255 -32.32 -4.96 -41.45
CA ASP A 255 -31.24 -5.49 -40.59
C ASP A 255 -30.81 -4.44 -39.56
N GLN A 256 -30.57 -3.20 -40.01
CA GLN A 256 -30.23 -2.06 -39.17
C GLN A 256 -31.33 -1.80 -38.11
N VAL A 257 -32.59 -1.65 -38.53
CA VAL A 257 -33.70 -1.34 -37.59
C VAL A 257 -33.88 -2.43 -36.52
N MET A 258 -33.76 -3.71 -36.89
CA MET A 258 -33.84 -4.81 -35.93
C MET A 258 -32.65 -4.82 -34.96
N ARG A 259 -31.45 -4.48 -35.45
CA ARG A 259 -30.24 -4.33 -34.63
C ARG A 259 -30.36 -3.17 -33.66
N GLU A 260 -30.80 -2.01 -34.12
CA GLU A 260 -31.03 -0.82 -33.30
C GLU A 260 -31.99 -1.12 -32.14
N GLN A 261 -33.10 -1.81 -32.44
CA GLN A 261 -34.11 -2.17 -31.45
C GLN A 261 -33.60 -3.17 -30.40
N ALA A 262 -32.72 -4.09 -30.77
CA ALA A 262 -32.09 -5.03 -29.83
C ALA A 262 -31.12 -4.32 -28.86
N LEU A 263 -30.28 -3.44 -29.39
CA LEU A 263 -29.29 -2.67 -28.59
C LEU A 263 -29.97 -1.72 -27.59
N ILE A 264 -31.18 -1.22 -27.90
CA ILE A 264 -32.00 -0.44 -26.96
C ILE A 264 -32.44 -1.27 -25.74
N VAL A 265 -32.77 -2.56 -25.93
CA VAL A 265 -33.18 -3.47 -24.84
C VAL A 265 -31.97 -3.81 -23.96
N GLU A 266 -30.88 -4.26 -24.59
CA GLU A 266 -29.63 -4.62 -23.90
C GLU A 266 -29.10 -3.47 -23.02
N ARG A 267 -29.09 -2.23 -23.55
CA ARG A 267 -28.69 -1.03 -22.81
C ARG A 267 -29.49 -0.83 -21.51
N GLU A 268 -30.78 -1.17 -21.50
CA GLU A 268 -31.64 -0.93 -20.34
C GLU A 268 -31.51 -2.03 -19.26
N GLU A 269 -31.24 -3.28 -19.65
CA GLU A 269 -30.87 -4.35 -18.70
C GLU A 269 -29.51 -4.05 -18.04
N LEU A 270 -28.52 -3.62 -18.83
CA LEU A 270 -27.19 -3.31 -18.35
C LEU A 270 -27.20 -2.09 -17.39
N ARG A 271 -28.06 -1.10 -17.62
CA ARG A 271 -28.32 0.02 -16.68
C ARG A 271 -28.83 -0.44 -15.31
N GLN A 272 -29.73 -1.43 -15.26
CA GLN A 272 -30.25 -1.95 -13.99
C GLN A 272 -29.16 -2.68 -13.19
N ARG A 273 -28.28 -3.40 -13.89
CA ARG A 273 -27.10 -4.06 -13.27
C ARG A 273 -26.09 -3.03 -12.76
N LEU A 274 -25.82 -1.97 -13.53
CA LEU A 274 -24.98 -0.84 -13.12
C LEU A 274 -25.45 -0.23 -11.79
N THR A 275 -26.72 0.20 -11.70
CA THR A 275 -27.27 0.79 -10.46
C THR A 275 -27.23 -0.17 -9.26
N SER A 276 -27.35 -1.48 -9.49
CA SER A 276 -27.23 -2.50 -8.43
C SER A 276 -25.78 -2.62 -7.92
N ALA A 277 -24.79 -2.54 -8.82
CA ALA A 277 -23.37 -2.57 -8.46
C ALA A 277 -22.92 -1.31 -7.70
N GLU A 278 -23.43 -0.13 -8.08
CA GLU A 278 -23.18 1.13 -7.36
C GLU A 278 -23.66 1.08 -5.90
N GLN A 279 -24.85 0.48 -5.65
CA GLN A 279 -25.38 0.31 -4.30
C GLN A 279 -24.52 -0.63 -3.45
N ALA A 280 -24.13 -1.79 -4.00
CA ALA A 280 -23.25 -2.73 -3.32
C ALA A 280 -21.87 -2.12 -2.99
N LEU A 281 -21.33 -1.27 -3.89
CA LEU A 281 -20.07 -0.56 -3.66
C LEU A 281 -20.18 0.46 -2.52
N ALA A 282 -21.29 1.19 -2.43
CA ALA A 282 -21.54 2.13 -1.33
C ALA A 282 -21.65 1.43 0.03
N GLU A 283 -22.37 0.30 0.11
CA GLU A 283 -22.46 -0.52 1.33
C GLU A 283 -21.09 -1.07 1.77
N PHE A 284 -20.26 -1.50 0.81
CA PHE A 284 -18.89 -1.93 1.10
C PHE A 284 -18.03 -0.80 1.67
N ASP A 285 -18.13 0.39 1.08
CA ASP A 285 -17.31 1.54 1.47
C ASP A 285 -17.62 2.00 2.90
N ASP A 286 -18.87 1.89 3.36
CA ASP A 286 -19.25 2.17 4.76
C ASP A 286 -18.84 1.05 5.72
N GLN A 287 -18.87 -0.22 5.29
CA GLN A 287 -18.28 -1.33 6.07
C GLN A 287 -16.77 -1.15 6.27
N ALA A 288 -16.04 -0.70 5.24
CA ALA A 288 -14.60 -0.41 5.32
C ALA A 288 -14.29 0.71 6.32
N LYS A 289 -15.05 1.81 6.30
CA LYS A 289 -14.95 2.91 7.30
C LYS A 289 -15.22 2.38 8.72
N ALA A 290 -16.23 1.54 8.88
CA ALA A 290 -16.56 0.91 10.17
C ALA A 290 -15.53 -0.12 10.63
N ALA A 291 -14.74 -0.72 9.75
CA ALA A 291 -13.59 -1.56 10.09
C ALA A 291 -12.40 -0.71 10.57
N ALA A 292 -12.01 0.31 9.79
CA ALA A 292 -10.90 1.20 10.11
C ALA A 292 -11.07 1.88 11.49
N GLY A 293 -12.27 2.38 11.81
CA GLY A 293 -12.56 2.98 13.12
C GLY A 293 -12.45 2.00 14.30
N ARG A 294 -12.65 0.70 14.09
CA ARG A 294 -12.43 -0.34 15.13
C ARG A 294 -10.94 -0.61 15.33
N THR A 295 -10.14 -0.63 14.26
CA THR A 295 -8.69 -0.80 14.33
C THR A 295 -8.05 0.32 15.16
N SER A 296 -8.36 1.59 14.88
CA SER A 296 -7.76 2.73 15.59
C SER A 296 -8.10 2.77 17.08
N GLU A 297 -9.29 2.31 17.48
CA GLU A 297 -9.66 2.21 18.90
C GLU A 297 -8.92 1.06 19.61
N LEU A 298 -8.67 -0.06 18.95
CA LEU A 298 -7.85 -1.16 19.48
C LEU A 298 -6.37 -0.76 19.63
N GLU A 299 -5.82 -0.02 18.66
CA GLU A 299 -4.46 0.54 18.74
C GLU A 299 -4.31 1.49 19.93
N ARG A 300 -5.30 2.37 20.13
CA ARG A 300 -5.35 3.31 21.26
C ARG A 300 -5.44 2.60 22.61
N GLN A 301 -6.17 1.48 22.71
CA GLN A 301 -6.24 0.66 23.93
C GLN A 301 -4.90 -0.03 24.21
N LEU A 302 -4.25 -0.58 23.18
CA LEU A 302 -2.95 -1.23 23.29
C LEU A 302 -1.83 -0.28 23.74
N GLU A 303 -1.90 1.01 23.36
CA GLU A 303 -0.95 2.03 23.82
C GLU A 303 -1.07 2.33 25.33
N VAL A 304 -2.30 2.39 25.86
CA VAL A 304 -2.55 2.59 27.30
C VAL A 304 -2.01 1.43 28.14
N GLU A 305 -2.33 0.19 27.76
CA GLU A 305 -1.85 -1.02 28.43
C GLU A 305 -0.30 -1.13 28.42
N ARG A 306 0.34 -0.67 27.34
CA ARG A 306 1.81 -0.58 27.27
C ARG A 306 2.40 0.45 28.24
N ALA A 307 1.73 1.59 28.43
CA ALA A 307 2.17 2.63 29.36
C ALA A 307 2.06 2.17 30.83
N ASP A 308 0.94 1.57 31.22
CA ASP A 308 0.77 0.99 32.56
C ASP A 308 1.72 -0.19 32.80
N GLY A 309 1.92 -1.04 31.80
CA GLY A 309 2.91 -2.12 31.80
C GLY A 309 4.37 -1.65 31.89
N ALA A 310 4.67 -0.38 31.61
CA ALA A 310 5.98 0.24 31.87
C ALA A 310 6.07 0.85 33.28
N SER A 311 5.00 1.54 33.71
CA SER A 311 4.85 2.11 35.06
C SER A 311 5.02 1.06 36.17
N LEU A 312 4.42 -0.13 35.99
CA LEU A 312 4.56 -1.25 36.93
C LEU A 312 6.02 -1.76 37.05
N ARG A 313 6.76 -1.83 35.95
CA ARG A 313 8.19 -2.25 35.98
C ARG A 313 9.05 -1.24 36.71
N GLN A 314 8.86 0.06 36.45
CA GLN A 314 9.59 1.12 37.14
C GLN A 314 9.36 1.07 38.67
N ARG A 315 8.15 0.69 39.11
CA ARG A 315 7.83 0.50 40.54
C ARG A 315 8.46 -0.77 41.12
N LEU A 316 8.62 -1.84 40.33
CA LEU A 316 9.31 -3.06 40.74
C LEU A 316 10.80 -2.76 41.02
N ASP A 317 11.52 -2.19 40.05
CA ASP A 317 12.94 -1.83 40.16
C ASP A 317 13.24 -0.94 41.38
N GLN A 318 12.36 0.04 41.65
CA GLN A 318 12.45 0.92 42.83
C GLN A 318 12.28 0.15 44.15
N THR A 319 11.36 -0.83 44.17
CA THR A 319 11.07 -1.64 45.36
C THR A 319 12.22 -2.61 45.65
N GLU A 320 12.74 -3.31 44.63
CA GLU A 320 13.90 -4.19 44.77
C GLU A 320 15.14 -3.42 45.22
N SER A 321 15.38 -2.23 44.65
CA SER A 321 16.49 -1.35 45.05
C SER A 321 16.42 -0.91 46.51
N ALA A 322 15.22 -0.58 47.00
CA ALA A 322 15.01 -0.22 48.40
C ALA A 322 15.22 -1.42 49.36
N LEU A 323 14.76 -2.61 48.97
CA LEU A 323 14.89 -3.84 49.75
C LEU A 323 16.36 -4.29 49.85
N ALA A 324 17.12 -4.14 48.76
CA ALA A 324 18.57 -4.36 48.74
C ALA A 324 19.35 -3.38 49.64
N LEU A 325 18.89 -2.13 49.76
CA LEU A 325 19.48 -1.16 50.71
C LEU A 325 19.17 -1.55 52.17
N MET A 326 17.92 -1.89 52.48
CA MET A 326 17.51 -2.32 53.83
C MET A 326 18.28 -3.54 54.33
N ARG A 327 18.53 -4.54 53.47
CA ARG A 327 19.34 -5.72 53.81
C ARG A 327 20.77 -5.33 54.19
N ARG A 328 21.42 -4.43 53.43
CA ARG A 328 22.76 -3.90 53.74
C ARG A 328 22.81 -3.12 55.05
N GLU A 329 21.77 -2.33 55.37
CA GLU A 329 21.69 -1.64 56.65
C GLU A 329 21.57 -2.65 57.81
N ALA A 330 20.75 -3.69 57.67
CA ALA A 330 20.62 -4.76 58.67
C ALA A 330 21.94 -5.52 58.91
N GLU A 331 22.69 -5.85 57.85
CA GLU A 331 24.04 -6.44 57.95
C GLU A 331 25.02 -5.58 58.78
N VAL A 332 24.96 -4.25 58.61
CA VAL A 332 25.80 -3.30 59.37
C VAL A 332 25.37 -3.21 60.84
N TYR A 333 24.07 -3.29 61.13
CA TYR A 333 23.58 -3.36 62.52
C TYR A 333 23.96 -4.68 63.21
N HIS A 334 23.86 -5.82 62.51
CA HIS A 334 24.31 -7.11 63.06
C HIS A 334 25.81 -7.11 63.41
N ARG A 335 26.67 -6.61 62.51
CA ARG A 335 28.12 -6.57 62.77
C ARG A 335 28.48 -5.73 64.01
N ARG A 336 27.78 -4.61 64.22
CA ARG A 336 27.95 -3.79 65.43
C ARG A 336 27.48 -4.49 66.71
N LEU A 337 26.42 -5.30 66.62
CA LEU A 337 25.97 -6.11 67.75
C LEU A 337 27.02 -7.15 68.14
N ASP A 338 27.67 -7.80 67.16
CA ASP A 338 28.76 -8.74 67.40
C ASP A 338 29.99 -8.05 68.02
N GLU A 339 30.33 -6.83 67.55
CA GLU A 339 31.38 -5.98 68.13
C GLU A 339 31.08 -5.61 69.60
N ASP A 340 29.87 -5.13 69.92
CA ASP A 340 29.43 -4.79 71.28
C ASP A 340 29.43 -6.04 72.21
N LEU A 341 29.04 -7.21 71.69
CA LEU A 341 29.06 -8.47 72.43
C LEU A 341 30.49 -8.95 72.75
N ALA A 342 31.44 -8.78 71.83
CA ALA A 342 32.85 -9.08 72.07
C ALA A 342 33.47 -8.14 73.12
N VAL A 343 33.09 -6.85 73.11
CA VAL A 343 33.49 -5.88 74.14
C VAL A 343 32.91 -6.26 75.51
N ARG A 344 31.64 -6.66 75.58
CA ARG A 344 30.99 -7.16 76.81
C ARG A 344 31.77 -8.32 77.42
N ASP A 345 32.11 -9.34 76.63
CA ASP A 345 32.76 -10.54 77.17
C ASP A 345 34.21 -10.28 77.60
N THR A 346 34.90 -9.36 76.92
CA THR A 346 36.22 -8.83 77.35
C THR A 346 36.12 -8.10 78.70
N LEU A 347 35.12 -7.24 78.89
CA LEU A 347 34.88 -6.54 80.16
C LEU A 347 34.48 -7.52 81.28
N ARG A 348 33.72 -8.57 80.96
CA ARG A 348 33.30 -9.60 81.92
C ARG A 348 34.48 -10.41 82.46
N GLN A 349 35.41 -10.80 81.60
CA GLN A 349 36.68 -11.42 82.02
C GLN A 349 37.49 -10.47 82.92
N ARG A 350 37.58 -9.19 82.55
CA ARG A 350 38.30 -8.17 83.33
C ARG A 350 37.71 -7.99 84.72
N LEU A 351 36.38 -7.98 84.85
CA LEU A 351 35.68 -7.90 86.14
C LEU A 351 35.97 -9.14 87.01
N GLN A 352 35.85 -10.35 86.45
CA GLN A 352 36.16 -11.59 87.17
C GLN A 352 37.61 -11.62 87.68
N GLN A 353 38.56 -11.11 86.89
CA GLN A 353 39.96 -10.98 87.32
C GLN A 353 40.08 -10.04 88.53
N THR A 354 39.52 -8.83 88.48
CA THR A 354 39.58 -7.90 89.62
C THR A 354 38.82 -8.39 90.86
N GLU A 355 37.75 -9.17 90.69
CA GLU A 355 37.05 -9.81 91.81
C GLU A 355 37.92 -10.89 92.50
N ALA A 356 38.68 -11.67 91.73
CA ALA A 356 39.65 -12.62 92.27
C ALA A 356 40.83 -11.92 92.98
N GLU A 357 41.34 -10.83 92.42
CA GLU A 357 42.39 -10.00 93.04
C GLU A 357 41.91 -9.38 94.36
N MET A 358 40.68 -8.86 94.42
CA MET A 358 40.08 -8.36 95.67
C MET A 358 39.84 -9.47 96.70
N ALA A 359 39.43 -10.67 96.29
CA ALA A 359 39.27 -11.80 97.20
C ALA A 359 40.61 -12.21 97.85
N LEU A 360 41.69 -12.21 97.07
CA LEU A 360 43.05 -12.47 97.56
C LEU A 360 43.53 -11.38 98.55
N MET A 361 43.23 -10.10 98.28
CA MET A 361 43.52 -9.01 99.22
C MET A 361 42.74 -9.14 100.54
N ARG A 362 41.46 -9.53 100.50
CA ARG A 362 40.65 -9.77 101.71
C ARG A 362 41.21 -10.92 102.54
N GLN A 363 41.56 -12.04 101.90
CA GLN A 363 42.16 -13.19 102.58
C GLN A 363 43.52 -12.84 103.23
N LYS A 364 44.29 -11.92 102.63
CA LYS A 364 45.49 -11.36 103.25
C LYS A 364 45.16 -10.49 104.48
N ALA A 365 44.21 -9.56 104.36
CA ALA A 365 43.78 -8.70 105.46
C ALA A 365 43.27 -9.51 106.67
N GLU A 366 42.40 -10.50 106.45
CA GLU A 366 41.91 -11.40 107.51
C GLU A 366 43.02 -12.17 108.24
N ARG A 367 44.14 -12.45 107.56
CA ARG A 367 45.28 -13.15 108.14
C ARG A 367 46.14 -12.19 108.98
N ASP A 368 46.30 -10.97 108.50
CA ASP A 368 47.10 -9.94 109.14
C ASP A 368 46.35 -9.35 110.38
N ASP A 369 45.01 -9.31 110.37
CA ASP A 369 44.17 -9.02 111.56
C ASP A 369 44.27 -10.11 112.64
N ARG A 370 44.20 -11.39 112.27
CA ARG A 370 44.35 -12.51 113.22
C ARG A 370 45.72 -12.52 113.91
N TRP A 371 46.76 -12.02 113.23
CA TRP A 371 48.08 -11.82 113.82
C TRP A 371 48.06 -10.69 114.86
N LEU A 372 47.40 -9.55 114.55
CA LEU A 372 47.21 -8.44 115.48
C LEU A 372 46.41 -8.81 116.75
N GLU A 373 45.44 -9.72 116.66
CA GLU A 373 44.73 -10.22 117.84
C GLU A 373 45.62 -11.08 118.76
N GLN A 374 46.48 -11.93 118.20
CA GLN A 374 47.44 -12.74 118.97
C GLN A 374 48.47 -11.86 119.69
N GLU A 375 48.98 -10.83 119.02
CA GLU A 375 49.94 -9.88 119.59
C GLU A 375 49.33 -9.12 120.79
N ARG A 376 48.06 -8.69 120.66
CA ARG A 376 47.32 -8.03 121.76
C ARG A 376 47.14 -8.95 122.97
N ALA A 377 46.80 -10.22 122.77
CA ALA A 377 46.65 -11.19 123.86
C ALA A 377 47.97 -11.42 124.62
N ALA A 378 49.11 -11.44 123.92
CA ALA A 378 50.44 -11.54 124.54
C ALA A 378 50.80 -10.29 125.38
N HIS A 379 50.42 -9.10 124.91
CA HIS A 379 50.58 -7.85 125.67
C HIS A 379 49.70 -7.80 126.93
N GLU A 380 48.46 -8.30 126.89
CA GLU A 380 47.54 -8.34 128.04
C GLU A 380 48.12 -9.19 129.19
N ILE A 381 48.62 -10.40 128.87
CA ILE A 381 49.27 -11.32 129.83
C ILE A 381 50.52 -10.68 130.45
N SER A 382 51.31 -9.96 129.63
CA SER A 382 52.52 -9.26 130.09
C SER A 382 52.19 -8.13 131.06
N ARG A 383 51.06 -7.44 130.86
CA ARG A 383 50.58 -6.34 131.71
C ARG A 383 50.14 -6.82 133.10
N GLN A 384 49.44 -7.96 133.16
CA GLN A 384 49.00 -8.56 134.42
C GLN A 384 50.18 -8.98 135.31
N ARG A 385 51.24 -9.54 134.72
CA ARG A 385 52.49 -9.87 135.44
C ARG A 385 53.18 -8.65 136.03
N LEU A 386 53.12 -7.50 135.37
CA LEU A 386 53.71 -6.26 135.87
C LEU A 386 53.00 -5.75 137.14
N GLN A 387 51.66 -5.70 137.11
CA GLN A 387 50.87 -5.29 138.29
C GLN A 387 51.09 -6.22 139.50
N GLN A 388 51.28 -7.53 139.26
CA GLN A 388 51.56 -8.47 140.33
C GLN A 388 52.90 -8.17 141.02
N ALA A 389 53.97 -7.92 140.25
CA ALA A 389 55.27 -7.52 140.79
C ALA A 389 55.24 -6.16 141.52
N GLU A 390 54.48 -5.18 141.00
CA GLU A 390 54.29 -3.88 141.68
C GLU A 390 53.61 -4.03 143.05
N SER A 391 52.66 -4.97 143.19
CA SER A 391 51.99 -5.24 144.47
C SER A 391 52.90 -5.89 145.53
N GLU A 392 53.84 -6.75 145.13
CA GLU A 392 54.84 -7.35 146.04
C GLU A 392 55.86 -6.29 146.51
N ILE A 393 56.30 -5.39 145.63
CA ILE A 393 57.21 -4.29 145.96
C ILE A 393 56.58 -3.29 146.94
N ALA A 394 55.27 -3.07 146.87
CA ALA A 394 54.55 -2.22 147.83
C ALA A 394 54.57 -2.80 149.25
N LEU A 395 54.29 -4.10 149.39
CA LEU A 395 54.23 -4.80 150.69
C LEU A 395 55.58 -4.79 151.43
N ILE A 396 56.69 -4.93 150.69
CA ILE A 396 58.05 -4.89 151.25
C ILE A 396 58.39 -3.50 151.81
N ARG A 397 57.91 -2.42 151.17
CA ARG A 397 58.13 -1.05 151.67
C ARG A 397 57.44 -0.80 153.00
N GLU A 398 56.18 -1.20 153.15
CA GLU A 398 55.38 -1.01 154.37
C GLU A 398 56.02 -1.69 155.60
N GLN A 399 56.57 -2.89 155.43
CA GLN A 399 57.33 -3.57 156.49
C GLN A 399 58.62 -2.82 156.86
N THR A 400 59.41 -2.38 155.88
CA THR A 400 60.69 -1.68 156.15
C THR A 400 60.51 -0.28 156.75
N GLU A 401 59.42 0.44 156.44
CA GLU A 401 59.12 1.72 157.11
C GLU A 401 58.71 1.51 158.58
N THR A 402 58.04 0.39 158.89
CA THR A 402 57.61 0.04 160.26
C THR A 402 58.81 -0.26 161.17
N GLU A 403 59.79 -1.04 160.72
CA GLU A 403 61.01 -1.32 161.51
C GLU A 403 61.88 -0.07 161.70
N MET A 404 61.98 0.77 160.66
CA MET A 404 62.71 2.05 160.71
C MET A 404 62.12 3.05 161.71
N ALA A 405 60.83 2.97 162.03
CA ALA A 405 60.19 3.81 163.05
C ALA A 405 60.61 3.44 164.49
N ILE A 406 60.89 2.16 164.75
CA ILE A 406 61.34 1.66 166.06
C ILE A 406 62.79 2.08 166.31
N LEU A 407 63.67 1.91 165.32
CA LEU A 407 65.10 2.23 165.44
C LEU A 407 65.37 3.74 165.61
N ARG A 408 64.53 4.62 165.04
CA ARG A 408 64.66 6.07 165.21
C ARG A 408 64.47 6.54 166.66
N ASN A 409 63.54 5.95 167.41
CA ASN A 409 63.26 6.36 168.79
C ASN A 409 64.41 6.07 169.78
N LEU A 410 65.18 4.99 169.58
CA LEU A 410 66.37 4.73 170.42
C LEU A 410 67.53 5.67 170.05
N ALA A 411 67.70 6.00 168.77
CA ALA A 411 68.83 6.78 168.27
C ALA A 411 68.84 8.26 168.71
N GLU A 412 67.68 8.82 169.08
CA GLU A 412 67.59 10.23 169.49
C GLU A 412 68.05 10.49 170.94
N GLN A 413 67.99 9.50 171.85
CA GLN A 413 68.44 9.71 173.23
C GLN A 413 69.96 9.72 173.40
N GLU A 414 70.71 8.85 172.71
CA GLU A 414 72.19 8.87 172.80
C GLU A 414 72.81 10.06 172.06
N ARG A 415 72.19 10.51 170.97
CA ARG A 415 72.69 11.64 170.17
C ARG A 415 72.76 12.96 170.91
N HIS A 416 72.05 13.12 172.03
CA HIS A 416 72.08 14.36 172.80
C HIS A 416 73.35 14.54 173.67
N LYS A 417 74.28 13.57 173.69
CA LYS A 417 75.43 13.57 174.61
C LYS A 417 76.83 13.69 173.97
N LEU A 418 77.00 13.46 172.67
CA LEU A 418 78.29 13.63 171.97
C LEU A 418 78.21 14.59 170.78
N ALA A 419 77.95 15.86 171.10
CA ALA A 419 78.37 17.01 170.28
C ALA A 419 79.72 17.59 170.79
N SER A 420 80.52 16.77 171.46
CA SER A 420 81.81 17.13 172.07
C SER A 420 82.79 15.96 171.97
N GLU A 421 84.05 16.29 171.66
CA GLU A 421 85.27 15.45 171.65
C GLU A 421 85.57 14.59 170.39
N LEU A 422 86.61 15.04 169.66
CA LEU A 422 87.56 14.39 168.72
C LEU A 422 87.04 13.32 167.70
N ALA A 423 87.25 13.38 166.37
CA ALA A 423 88.36 13.82 165.49
C ALA A 423 89.50 12.81 165.22
N ALA A 424 89.43 12.03 164.11
CA ALA A 424 90.58 11.48 163.34
C ALA A 424 90.20 10.76 162.02
N ARG A 425 91.08 10.87 161.00
CA ARG A 425 91.43 9.94 159.88
C ARG A 425 90.38 9.40 158.88
N ASP A 426 90.50 9.88 157.63
CA ASP A 426 91.06 9.17 156.45
C ASP A 426 90.78 7.67 156.13
N SER A 427 90.22 7.48 154.91
CA SER A 427 90.77 6.68 153.77
C SER A 427 90.35 5.21 153.51
N LEU A 428 90.15 4.92 152.20
CA LEU A 428 90.16 3.62 151.49
C LEU A 428 88.96 2.65 151.79
N GLN A 429 88.45 1.81 150.86
CA GLN A 429 88.80 1.57 149.45
C GLN A 429 87.59 1.05 148.61
N GLU A 430 87.74 1.10 147.27
CA GLU A 430 86.99 0.40 146.20
C GLU A 430 87.32 -1.15 146.20
N PRO A 431 87.02 -2.07 145.22
CA PRO A 431 86.74 -1.87 143.77
C PRO A 431 85.82 -2.88 142.96
N ARG A 432 85.52 -2.51 141.68
CA ARG A 432 85.46 -3.38 140.43
C ARG A 432 84.35 -4.47 140.24
N GLN A 433 84.02 -5.01 139.03
CA GLN A 433 84.47 -4.84 137.61
C GLN A 433 83.34 -5.25 136.60
N LEU A 434 83.05 -4.52 135.48
CA LEU A 434 83.39 -4.74 134.03
C LEU A 434 82.85 -6.05 133.34
N GLN A 435 82.57 -6.17 132.02
CA GLN A 435 82.74 -5.28 130.83
C GLN A 435 81.92 -5.67 129.54
N LEU A 436 81.86 -4.72 128.58
CA LEU A 436 81.90 -4.72 127.06
C LEU A 436 81.83 -6.04 126.22
N SER A 437 81.58 -6.08 124.89
CA SER A 437 81.56 -5.09 123.74
C SER A 437 80.68 -5.63 122.57
N ALA A 438 80.04 -4.85 121.66
CA ALA A 438 80.51 -4.12 120.43
C ALA A 438 81.19 -5.01 119.33
N SER A 439 81.08 -4.83 117.99
CA SER A 439 80.40 -3.89 117.02
C SER A 439 80.08 -4.65 115.68
N THR A 440 79.85 -4.20 114.42
CA THR A 440 80.11 -2.99 113.54
C THR A 440 79.17 -3.04 112.27
N ALA A 441 78.86 -1.99 111.48
CA ALA A 441 79.45 -1.50 110.18
C ALA A 441 79.72 -2.56 109.06
N LEU A 442 79.64 -2.37 107.71
CA LEU A 442 79.24 -1.33 106.69
C LEU A 442 79.23 -2.04 105.26
N ALA A 443 78.96 -1.55 104.02
CA ALA A 443 78.61 -0.27 103.34
C ALA A 443 78.01 -0.48 101.88
N ASP A 444 77.47 0.58 101.25
CA ASP A 444 77.41 0.98 99.80
C ASP A 444 76.72 0.17 98.64
N SER A 445 76.74 0.72 97.40
CA SER A 445 75.87 0.46 96.21
C SER A 445 76.65 0.52 94.84
N PRO A 446 76.21 0.86 93.58
CA PRO A 446 74.95 1.44 92.99
C PRO A 446 74.52 0.90 91.56
N SER A 447 73.82 1.70 90.71
CA SER A 447 73.83 1.79 89.19
C SER A 447 72.59 1.39 88.31
N GLU A 448 72.63 1.82 87.02
CA GLU A 448 71.55 2.04 85.99
C GLU A 448 72.11 1.78 84.53
N PRO A 449 71.49 2.05 83.33
CA PRO A 449 70.16 2.61 82.92
C PRO A 449 69.35 1.69 81.93
N SER A 450 68.83 1.93 80.68
CA SER A 450 69.02 2.88 79.53
C SER A 450 67.81 2.91 78.52
N LEU A 451 67.98 3.31 77.23
CA LEU A 451 66.95 3.54 76.16
C LEU A 451 67.43 2.99 74.77
N GLU A 452 66.84 3.16 73.55
CA GLU A 452 65.74 3.96 72.93
C GLU A 452 65.32 3.35 71.54
N THR A 453 64.32 3.92 70.78
CA THR A 453 64.21 4.04 69.27
C THR A 453 62.77 4.20 68.69
N ALA A 454 62.64 4.71 67.45
CA ALA A 454 61.44 4.81 66.58
C ALA A 454 61.83 4.78 65.07
N PRO A 455 60.92 4.64 64.05
CA PRO A 455 60.53 5.82 63.22
C PRO A 455 59.24 5.82 62.30
N ALA A 456 58.72 7.02 62.00
CA ALA A 456 58.29 7.62 60.69
C ALA A 456 57.05 7.23 59.80
N ARG A 457 56.17 8.26 59.57
CA ARG A 457 55.42 8.70 58.32
C ARG A 457 54.29 7.79 57.75
N MET A 458 53.29 8.22 56.93
CA MET A 458 53.07 9.37 56.01
C MET A 458 51.65 10.01 56.04
N SER A 459 51.50 11.11 55.27
CA SER A 459 50.36 11.99 54.89
C SER A 459 49.12 11.32 54.19
N PHE A 460 48.05 11.98 53.67
CA PHE A 460 47.75 13.38 53.24
C PHE A 460 46.20 13.60 53.06
N GLY A 461 45.74 14.82 52.78
CA GLY A 461 44.54 15.05 51.93
C GLY A 461 43.33 15.78 52.56
N ALA A 462 42.53 16.47 51.74
CA ALA A 462 41.39 17.29 52.18
C ALA A 462 40.28 17.48 51.12
N ARG A 463 39.06 17.77 51.61
CA ARG A 463 37.90 18.42 50.94
C ARG A 463 37.40 17.89 49.57
N LEU A 464 36.22 17.25 49.60
CA LEU A 464 35.02 17.59 48.80
C LEU A 464 33.81 16.96 49.56
N LEU A 465 32.61 17.53 49.69
CA LEU A 465 31.55 17.66 48.67
C LEU A 465 30.45 18.62 49.19
N GLN A 466 30.09 19.67 48.43
CA GLN A 466 28.89 20.49 48.69
C GLN A 466 27.55 20.00 48.07
N PRO A 467 27.48 19.12 47.04
CA PRO A 467 26.18 18.69 46.49
C PRO A 467 25.25 17.96 47.48
N VAL A 468 25.81 17.31 48.51
CA VAL A 468 25.10 16.40 49.42
C VAL A 468 23.95 17.08 50.19
N LYS A 469 24.04 18.39 50.45
CA LYS A 469 23.08 19.10 51.32
C LYS A 469 21.66 19.18 50.77
N VAL A 470 21.48 19.20 49.44
CA VAL A 470 20.14 19.29 48.83
C VAL A 470 19.40 17.94 48.93
N ILE A 471 20.11 16.84 48.64
CA ILE A 471 19.57 15.47 48.74
C ILE A 471 19.27 15.13 50.21
N ALA A 472 20.18 15.49 51.12
CA ALA A 472 19.98 15.29 52.56
C ALA A 472 18.72 16.01 53.10
N TRP A 473 18.36 17.18 52.56
CA TRP A 473 17.19 17.93 53.00
C TRP A 473 15.86 17.28 52.58
N SER A 474 15.81 16.70 51.37
CA SER A 474 14.66 15.91 50.90
C SER A 474 14.51 14.61 51.67
N GLY A 475 15.61 13.87 51.91
CA GLY A 475 15.61 12.66 52.74
C GLY A 475 15.12 12.95 54.18
N TYR A 476 15.65 14.01 54.79
CA TYR A 476 15.23 14.47 56.13
C TYR A 476 13.72 14.76 56.24
N ARG A 477 13.04 15.08 55.13
CA ARG A 477 11.60 15.35 55.09
C ARG A 477 10.74 14.07 55.11
N LEU A 478 11.20 12.97 54.52
CA LEU A 478 10.52 11.66 54.57
C LEU A 478 10.69 10.97 55.93
N ILE A 479 11.91 10.96 56.49
CA ILE A 479 12.19 10.30 57.78
C ILE A 479 11.70 11.16 58.97
N ARG A 480 11.24 12.39 58.72
CA ARG A 480 10.78 13.37 59.72
C ARG A 480 9.76 12.84 60.76
N PRO A 481 8.76 11.99 60.40
CA PRO A 481 7.81 11.45 61.38
C PRO A 481 8.46 10.46 62.37
N ILE A 482 9.57 9.84 61.99
CA ILE A 482 10.29 8.82 62.75
C ILE A 482 11.44 9.45 63.55
N VAL A 483 12.19 10.36 62.94
CA VAL A 483 13.31 11.07 63.59
C VAL A 483 12.84 11.99 64.73
N ARG A 484 11.64 12.60 64.65
CA ARG A 484 11.15 13.48 65.73
C ARG A 484 10.89 12.72 67.06
N PRO A 485 10.12 11.61 67.07
CA PRO A 485 9.96 10.78 68.27
C PRO A 485 11.28 10.20 68.77
N ILE A 486 12.17 9.76 67.87
CA ILE A 486 13.48 9.22 68.25
C ILE A 486 14.34 10.31 68.91
N ALA A 487 14.60 11.44 68.25
CA ALA A 487 15.44 12.51 68.81
C ALA A 487 14.88 13.12 70.10
N TRP A 488 13.55 13.17 70.26
CA TRP A 488 12.90 13.56 71.52
C TRP A 488 13.12 12.51 72.62
N ARG A 489 13.02 11.22 72.30
CA ARG A 489 13.42 10.13 73.22
C ARG A 489 14.91 10.19 73.55
N THR A 490 15.81 10.32 72.57
CA THR A 490 17.27 10.43 72.78
C THR A 490 17.61 11.55 73.75
N ARG A 491 16.99 12.73 73.61
CA ARG A 491 17.19 13.86 74.53
C ARG A 491 16.67 13.60 75.94
N ASN A 492 15.58 12.86 76.11
CA ASN A 492 14.99 12.59 77.42
C ASN A 492 15.58 11.34 78.12
N PHE A 493 16.03 10.32 77.38
CA PHE A 493 16.55 9.07 77.93
C PHE A 493 18.05 9.10 78.25
N LEU A 494 18.87 9.87 77.52
CA LEU A 494 20.33 9.88 77.77
C LEU A 494 20.80 10.98 78.72
N MET A 495 20.05 12.08 78.89
CA MET A 495 20.49 13.26 79.65
C MET A 495 19.81 13.44 81.03
N VAL A 496 18.79 12.63 81.35
CA VAL A 496 18.04 12.73 82.62
C VAL A 496 18.42 11.65 83.64
N PRO A 497 18.56 10.35 83.28
CA PRO A 497 18.89 9.32 84.28
C PRO A 497 20.29 9.47 84.87
N ILE A 498 21.27 9.86 84.05
CA ILE A 498 22.68 9.95 84.47
C ILE A 498 22.90 11.10 85.46
N SER A 499 22.24 12.25 85.25
CA SER A 499 22.31 13.39 86.18
C SER A 499 21.63 13.07 87.52
N GLN A 500 20.45 12.45 87.49
CA GLN A 500 19.74 12.05 88.71
C GLN A 500 20.46 10.92 89.49
N ALA A 501 21.10 9.98 88.80
CA ALA A 501 21.91 8.95 89.44
C ALA A 501 23.17 9.52 90.12
N ILE A 502 23.81 10.53 89.52
CA ILE A 502 25.00 11.19 90.10
C ILE A 502 24.64 12.01 91.35
N GLU A 503 23.46 12.64 91.41
CA GLU A 503 23.03 13.36 92.61
C GLU A 503 22.69 12.45 93.81
N GLN A 504 22.23 11.22 93.57
CA GLN A 504 21.86 10.27 94.64
C GLN A 504 23.04 9.49 95.26
N VAL A 505 24.24 9.53 94.66
CA VAL A 505 25.41 8.77 95.12
C VAL A 505 26.28 9.55 96.13
N ARG A 506 25.85 10.73 96.59
CA ARG A 506 26.68 11.62 97.41
C ARG A 506 26.83 11.23 98.89
N ASP A 507 26.06 10.26 99.40
CA ASP A 507 26.01 9.93 100.84
C ASP A 507 25.79 8.42 101.11
N VAL A 508 26.60 7.56 100.48
CA VAL A 508 26.53 6.08 100.66
C VAL A 508 27.93 5.50 100.92
N SER A 509 28.04 4.67 101.96
CA SER A 509 29.28 3.98 102.34
C SER A 509 29.74 2.93 101.31
N GLN A 510 31.05 2.69 101.26
CA GLN A 510 31.68 1.89 100.19
C GLN A 510 31.14 0.47 99.91
N PRO A 511 30.53 -0.29 100.84
CA PRO A 511 30.02 -1.64 100.52
C PRO A 511 28.92 -1.70 99.45
N ASP A 512 28.03 -0.70 99.37
CA ASP A 512 26.87 -0.73 98.46
C ASP A 512 27.17 -0.22 97.04
N LEU A 513 28.27 0.51 96.83
CA LEU A 513 28.54 1.17 95.56
C LEU A 513 28.69 0.17 94.39
N SER A 514 29.31 -0.99 94.63
CA SER A 514 29.50 -2.02 93.60
C SER A 514 28.18 -2.74 93.25
N GLU A 515 27.33 -2.97 94.23
CA GLU A 515 26.01 -3.59 94.06
C GLU A 515 25.03 -2.63 93.35
N ALA A 516 25.05 -1.35 93.70
CA ALA A 516 24.32 -0.30 93.00
C ALA A 516 24.80 -0.14 91.55
N LEU A 517 26.12 -0.13 91.31
CA LEU A 517 26.67 -0.01 89.96
C LEU A 517 26.32 -1.23 89.08
N ARG A 518 26.39 -2.45 89.63
CA ARG A 518 25.94 -3.67 88.94
C ARG A 518 24.47 -3.57 88.53
N ARG A 519 23.58 -3.25 89.46
CA ARG A 519 22.13 -3.11 89.18
C ARG A 519 21.83 -2.02 88.15
N ALA A 520 22.57 -0.91 88.17
CA ALA A 520 22.45 0.14 87.15
C ALA A 520 22.93 -0.32 85.77
N LEU A 521 24.04 -1.06 85.70
CA LEU A 521 24.58 -1.62 84.46
C LEU A 521 23.66 -2.70 83.86
N ASP A 522 23.12 -3.59 84.71
CA ASP A 522 22.17 -4.63 84.29
C ASP A 522 20.83 -4.03 83.85
N ALA A 523 20.35 -2.96 84.49
CA ALA A 523 19.13 -2.25 84.08
C ALA A 523 19.30 -1.52 82.74
N ASP A 524 20.43 -0.84 82.53
CA ASP A 524 20.78 -0.22 81.24
C ASP A 524 20.99 -1.28 80.15
N MET A 525 21.63 -2.41 80.46
CA MET A 525 21.69 -3.57 79.55
C MET A 525 20.30 -4.11 79.21
N GLN A 526 19.42 -4.36 80.18
CA GLN A 526 18.07 -4.87 79.89
C GLN A 526 17.27 -3.87 79.05
N ALA A 527 17.35 -2.58 79.34
CA ALA A 527 16.71 -1.54 78.54
C ALA A 527 17.25 -1.51 77.09
N LYS A 528 18.58 -1.57 76.91
CA LYS A 528 19.23 -1.63 75.59
C LYS A 528 18.91 -2.93 74.85
N GLN A 529 18.91 -4.07 75.53
CA GLN A 529 18.65 -5.38 74.94
C GLN A 529 17.18 -5.53 74.52
N GLN A 530 16.22 -5.03 75.31
CA GLN A 530 14.81 -4.95 74.93
C GLN A 530 14.58 -3.96 73.77
N ALA A 531 15.23 -2.79 73.79
CA ALA A 531 15.17 -1.83 72.70
C ALA A 531 15.77 -2.40 71.39
N MET A 532 16.89 -3.11 71.47
CA MET A 532 17.54 -3.80 70.36
C MET A 532 16.67 -4.93 69.81
N GLN A 533 16.15 -5.82 70.67
CA GLN A 533 15.22 -6.88 70.27
C GLN A 533 13.95 -6.32 69.63
N SER A 534 13.41 -5.21 70.13
CA SER A 534 12.29 -4.52 69.48
C SER A 534 12.69 -3.93 68.14
N ALA A 535 13.89 -3.35 68.00
CA ALA A 535 14.38 -2.82 66.73
C ALA A 535 14.60 -3.92 65.68
N THR A 536 15.27 -5.02 66.03
CA THR A 536 15.46 -6.20 65.16
C THR A 536 14.12 -6.78 64.74
N ARG A 537 13.20 -7.02 65.69
CA ARG A 537 11.86 -7.55 65.38
C ARG A 537 11.03 -6.62 64.50
N ASN A 538 11.15 -5.30 64.67
CA ASN A 538 10.51 -4.32 63.80
C ASN A 538 11.16 -4.31 62.39
N ALA A 539 12.47 -4.52 62.29
CA ALA A 539 13.17 -4.64 61.01
C ALA A 539 12.82 -5.94 60.27
N GLU A 540 12.73 -7.08 60.98
CA GLU A 540 12.21 -8.35 60.45
C GLU A 540 10.79 -8.17 59.91
N ILE A 541 9.88 -7.58 60.70
CA ILE A 541 8.50 -7.30 60.27
C ILE A 541 8.47 -6.38 59.03
N LEU A 542 9.33 -5.35 58.97
CA LEU A 542 9.42 -4.46 57.81
C LEU A 542 9.95 -5.19 56.56
N VAL A 543 10.97 -6.04 56.70
CA VAL A 543 11.52 -6.84 55.59
C VAL A 543 10.48 -7.84 55.08
N THR A 544 9.83 -8.61 55.97
CA THR A 544 8.77 -9.55 55.57
C THR A 544 7.56 -8.83 54.95
N THR A 545 7.19 -7.64 55.44
CA THR A 545 6.12 -6.83 54.83
C THR A 545 6.53 -6.32 53.44
N ALA A 546 7.80 -5.91 53.26
CA ALA A 546 8.32 -5.49 51.96
C ALA A 546 8.41 -6.66 50.97
N GLU A 547 8.81 -7.85 51.42
CA GLU A 547 8.84 -9.07 50.60
C GLU A 547 7.44 -9.53 50.18
N GLN A 548 6.45 -9.49 51.11
CA GLN A 548 5.04 -9.73 50.78
C GLN A 548 4.48 -8.68 49.80
N THR A 549 4.89 -7.41 49.93
CA THR A 549 4.49 -6.34 49.01
C THR A 549 5.12 -6.53 47.62
N LEU A 550 6.39 -6.95 47.57
CA LEU A 550 7.10 -7.25 46.31
C LEU A 550 6.44 -8.42 45.57
N GLU A 551 6.06 -9.47 46.30
CA GLU A 551 5.36 -10.63 45.72
C GLU A 551 3.97 -10.26 45.17
N LEU A 552 3.20 -9.42 45.86
CA LEU A 552 1.93 -8.90 45.34
C LEU A 552 2.11 -8.03 44.09
N VAL A 553 3.16 -7.21 44.03
CA VAL A 553 3.50 -6.41 42.83
C VAL A 553 3.95 -7.32 41.68
N ARG A 554 4.72 -8.37 41.97
CA ARG A 554 5.15 -9.39 40.99
C ARG A 554 3.96 -10.13 40.39
N GLN A 555 3.06 -10.64 41.22
CA GLN A 555 1.84 -11.31 40.78
C GLN A 555 0.93 -10.38 39.95
N SER A 556 0.79 -9.12 40.35
CA SER A 556 0.05 -8.11 39.58
C SER A 556 0.69 -7.84 38.22
N ALA A 557 2.02 -7.70 38.15
CA ALA A 557 2.73 -7.47 36.88
C ALA A 557 2.66 -8.69 35.95
N GLU A 558 2.68 -9.91 36.50
CA GLU A 558 2.54 -11.16 35.74
C GLU A 558 1.11 -11.37 35.24
N GLN A 559 0.08 -10.94 36.00
CA GLN A 559 -1.31 -10.88 35.53
C GLN A 559 -1.46 -9.87 34.38
N THR A 560 -0.96 -8.64 34.51
CA THR A 560 -0.98 -7.65 33.42
C THR A 560 -0.23 -8.14 32.18
N ALA A 561 0.94 -8.78 32.34
CA ALA A 561 1.69 -9.33 31.21
C ALA A 561 0.93 -10.45 30.46
N ASN A 562 0.18 -11.29 31.18
CA ASN A 562 -0.66 -12.32 30.57
C ASN A 562 -1.90 -11.73 29.89
N LEU A 563 -2.55 -10.71 30.48
CA LEU A 563 -3.65 -9.99 29.83
C LEU A 563 -3.18 -9.31 28.54
N VAL A 564 -2.06 -8.59 28.57
CA VAL A 564 -1.47 -7.97 27.37
C VAL A 564 -1.12 -9.02 26.31
N ARG A 565 -0.60 -10.19 26.69
CA ARG A 565 -0.37 -11.29 25.72
C ARG A 565 -1.68 -11.77 25.09
N GLN A 566 -2.72 -12.02 25.88
CA GLN A 566 -4.03 -12.44 25.38
C GLN A 566 -4.67 -11.39 24.46
N SER A 567 -4.59 -10.11 24.82
CA SER A 567 -5.08 -9.01 23.97
C SER A 567 -4.30 -8.88 22.67
N VAL A 568 -2.98 -9.08 22.67
CA VAL A 568 -2.15 -9.09 21.45
C VAL A 568 -2.43 -10.32 20.58
N GLU A 569 -2.66 -11.50 21.18
CA GLU A 569 -3.04 -12.71 20.45
C GLU A 569 -4.45 -12.59 19.83
N GLN A 570 -5.42 -12.01 20.57
CA GLN A 570 -6.74 -11.69 20.02
C GLN A 570 -6.68 -10.62 18.92
N ALA A 571 -5.90 -9.55 19.10
CA ALA A 571 -5.72 -8.53 18.08
C ALA A 571 -5.08 -9.12 16.81
N ALA A 572 -4.01 -9.89 16.94
CA ALA A 572 -3.36 -10.56 15.80
C ALA A 572 -4.29 -11.54 15.09
N GLU A 573 -5.14 -12.28 15.82
CA GLU A 573 -6.12 -13.18 15.23
C GLU A 573 -7.25 -12.42 14.52
N LEU A 574 -7.77 -11.34 15.11
CA LEU A 574 -8.74 -10.45 14.46
C LEU A 574 -8.14 -9.77 13.22
N THR A 575 -6.86 -9.39 13.24
CA THR A 575 -6.14 -8.87 12.07
C THR A 575 -5.98 -9.95 10.99
N ARG A 576 -5.67 -11.20 11.34
CA ARG A 576 -5.63 -12.31 10.36
C ARG A 576 -7.00 -12.59 9.74
N GLN A 577 -8.06 -12.63 10.55
CA GLN A 577 -9.43 -12.85 10.09
C GLN A 577 -9.91 -11.69 9.21
N SER A 578 -9.65 -10.43 9.60
CA SER A 578 -9.94 -9.25 8.78
C SER A 578 -9.10 -9.23 7.49
N ALA A 579 -7.82 -9.61 7.52
CA ALA A 579 -7.01 -9.70 6.30
C ALA A 579 -7.52 -10.78 5.34
N ALA A 580 -7.96 -11.93 5.86
CA ALA A 580 -8.56 -13.00 5.06
C ALA A 580 -9.92 -12.57 4.47
N GLN A 581 -10.79 -11.94 5.26
CA GLN A 581 -12.05 -11.38 4.77
C GLN A 581 -11.82 -10.28 3.73
N ASN A 582 -10.90 -9.34 3.98
CA ASN A 582 -10.55 -8.29 3.04
C ASN A 582 -9.97 -8.87 1.73
N ALA A 583 -9.19 -9.96 1.78
CA ALA A 583 -8.64 -10.60 0.58
C ALA A 583 -9.66 -11.46 -0.21
N GLU A 584 -10.72 -11.94 0.44
CA GLU A 584 -11.87 -12.56 -0.23
C GLU A 584 -12.78 -11.48 -0.84
N GLN A 585 -13.06 -10.42 -0.09
CA GLN A 585 -13.86 -9.28 -0.55
C GLN A 585 -13.15 -8.46 -1.64
N LEU A 586 -11.82 -8.37 -1.64
CA LEU A 586 -11.06 -7.75 -2.73
C LEU A 586 -11.25 -8.53 -4.02
N ARG A 587 -11.18 -9.87 -3.99
CA ARG A 587 -11.47 -10.72 -5.15
C ARG A 587 -12.91 -10.59 -5.62
N GLN A 588 -13.89 -10.55 -4.71
CA GLN A 588 -15.29 -10.29 -5.06
C GLN A 588 -15.49 -8.87 -5.66
N ARG A 589 -14.74 -7.87 -5.18
CA ARG A 589 -14.73 -6.50 -5.72
C ARG A 589 -14.02 -6.43 -7.08
N GLU A 590 -12.99 -7.23 -7.32
CA GLU A 590 -12.32 -7.40 -8.62
C GLU A 590 -13.25 -8.14 -9.62
N GLU A 591 -13.94 -9.19 -9.19
CA GLU A 591 -14.92 -9.92 -10.02
C GLU A 591 -16.12 -9.04 -10.39
N HIS A 592 -16.71 -8.33 -9.43
CA HIS A 592 -17.77 -7.35 -9.68
C HIS A 592 -17.28 -6.14 -10.47
N SER A 593 -16.04 -5.67 -10.29
CA SER A 593 -15.46 -4.59 -11.11
C SER A 593 -15.16 -5.06 -12.54
N ALA A 594 -14.77 -6.32 -12.73
CA ALA A 594 -14.64 -6.91 -14.05
C ALA A 594 -16.01 -7.16 -14.70
N GLU A 595 -17.05 -7.49 -13.92
CA GLU A 595 -18.42 -7.56 -14.42
C GLU A 595 -18.96 -6.17 -14.79
N PHE A 596 -18.75 -5.17 -13.95
CA PHE A 596 -19.02 -3.75 -14.24
C PHE A 596 -18.32 -3.29 -15.52
N GLY A 597 -17.02 -3.58 -15.68
CA GLY A 597 -16.28 -3.26 -16.90
C GLY A 597 -16.83 -3.96 -18.15
N ARG A 598 -17.26 -5.22 -18.03
CA ARG A 598 -17.96 -5.96 -19.12
C ARG A 598 -19.34 -5.38 -19.42
N ILE A 599 -20.09 -4.95 -18.40
CA ILE A 599 -21.42 -4.34 -18.52
C ILE A 599 -21.32 -2.97 -19.19
N THR A 600 -20.45 -2.08 -18.69
CA THR A 600 -20.25 -0.73 -19.21
C THR A 600 -19.65 -0.78 -20.62
N GLY A 601 -18.65 -1.64 -20.85
CA GLY A 601 -18.10 -1.86 -22.20
C GLY A 601 -19.13 -2.45 -23.19
N ALA A 602 -20.15 -3.18 -22.73
CA ALA A 602 -21.27 -3.62 -23.57
C ALA A 602 -22.28 -2.48 -23.82
N ILE A 603 -22.64 -1.68 -22.82
CA ILE A 603 -23.45 -0.45 -23.00
C ILE A 603 -22.80 0.47 -24.04
N GLU A 604 -21.50 0.68 -23.91
CA GLU A 604 -20.71 1.55 -24.77
C GLU A 604 -20.65 0.95 -26.18
N ASN A 605 -20.22 -0.31 -26.38
CA ASN A 605 -20.25 -0.93 -27.70
C ASN A 605 -21.65 -0.93 -28.35
N ALA A 606 -22.73 -1.06 -27.57
CA ALA A 606 -24.10 -0.95 -28.06
C ALA A 606 -24.43 0.47 -28.56
N LEU A 607 -24.20 1.51 -27.73
CA LEU A 607 -24.37 2.92 -28.11
C LEU A 607 -23.48 3.33 -29.28
N LEU A 608 -22.30 2.73 -29.38
CA LEU A 608 -21.28 3.01 -30.38
C LEU A 608 -21.63 2.33 -31.71
N THR A 609 -22.16 1.10 -31.69
CA THR A 609 -22.72 0.42 -32.88
C THR A 609 -23.89 1.22 -33.47
N LEU A 610 -24.80 1.72 -32.61
CA LEU A 610 -25.90 2.63 -33.01
C LEU A 610 -25.41 3.94 -33.68
N THR A 611 -24.15 4.33 -33.47
CA THR A 611 -23.58 5.56 -34.02
C THR A 611 -22.74 5.30 -35.28
N LEU A 612 -21.96 4.22 -35.28
CA LEU A 612 -20.98 3.88 -36.31
C LEU A 612 -21.58 3.35 -37.63
N GLU A 613 -22.78 2.74 -37.63
CA GLU A 613 -23.36 2.21 -38.88
C GLU A 613 -23.76 3.30 -39.89
N SER A 614 -23.61 4.57 -39.53
CA SER A 614 -23.66 5.73 -40.43
C SER A 614 -22.38 5.97 -41.25
N ALA A 615 -21.24 5.39 -40.84
CA ALA A 615 -19.93 5.52 -41.49
C ALA A 615 -19.54 4.24 -42.24
N SER A 616 -18.92 4.37 -43.42
CA SER A 616 -18.90 3.31 -44.44
C SER A 616 -17.52 2.67 -44.70
N ARG A 617 -17.57 1.41 -45.18
CA ARG A 617 -16.51 0.65 -45.90
C ARG A 617 -15.31 0.13 -45.08
N ARG A 618 -15.24 -1.19 -44.93
CA ARG A 618 -14.01 -1.94 -44.61
C ARG A 618 -13.32 -2.44 -45.88
N PRO A 619 -12.01 -2.21 -46.08
CA PRO A 619 -11.17 -3.05 -46.94
C PRO A 619 -10.94 -4.42 -46.27
N LYS A 620 -10.61 -5.45 -47.06
CA LYS A 620 -10.08 -6.73 -46.53
C LYS A 620 -8.55 -6.70 -46.59
N SER A 621 -7.88 -7.02 -45.49
CA SER A 621 -6.42 -7.18 -45.43
C SER A 621 -5.97 -8.52 -46.04
N ALA A 622 -4.73 -8.58 -46.51
CA ALA A 622 -4.14 -9.76 -47.13
C ALA A 622 -3.42 -10.67 -46.11
N PRO A 623 -3.37 -12.00 -46.33
CA PRO A 623 -2.64 -12.91 -45.46
C PRO A 623 -1.12 -12.82 -45.65
N LEU A 624 -0.37 -12.86 -44.54
CA LEU A 624 1.09 -12.88 -44.52
C LEU A 624 1.66 -14.30 -44.73
N ALA A 625 2.90 -14.38 -45.22
CA ALA A 625 3.51 -15.61 -45.71
C ALA A 625 4.05 -16.55 -44.62
N ALA A 626 3.98 -17.87 -44.87
CA ALA A 626 4.50 -18.89 -43.97
C ALA A 626 6.04 -18.96 -44.03
N GLY A 627 6.71 -18.82 -42.87
CA GLY A 627 8.17 -18.97 -42.74
C GLY A 627 8.84 -18.11 -41.66
N GLY A 628 8.15 -17.11 -41.10
CA GLY A 628 8.69 -16.22 -40.07
C GLY A 628 8.77 -16.82 -38.65
N PRO A 629 9.39 -16.10 -37.70
CA PRO A 629 9.47 -16.50 -36.30
C PRO A 629 8.07 -16.68 -35.66
N THR A 630 7.96 -17.62 -34.72
CA THR A 630 6.67 -18.07 -34.17
C THR A 630 5.93 -16.94 -33.47
N GLN A 631 4.73 -16.62 -33.94
CA GLN A 631 3.88 -15.59 -33.31
C GLN A 631 3.13 -16.11 -32.08
N ALA A 632 2.61 -15.18 -31.29
CA ALA A 632 1.71 -15.40 -30.16
C ALA A 632 0.75 -14.21 -30.02
N ILE A 633 -0.35 -14.41 -29.30
CA ILE A 633 -1.31 -13.36 -28.95
C ILE A 633 -1.14 -13.02 -27.47
N ALA A 634 -1.01 -11.74 -27.16
CA ALA A 634 -1.14 -11.18 -25.82
C ALA A 634 -2.49 -10.46 -25.69
N ARG A 635 -2.95 -10.24 -24.45
CA ARG A 635 -4.04 -9.31 -24.17
C ARG A 635 -3.42 -7.97 -23.79
N LEU A 636 -3.67 -6.92 -24.56
CA LEU A 636 -3.28 -5.54 -24.22
C LEU A 636 -4.43 -4.83 -23.50
N ASN A 637 -4.13 -4.22 -22.36
CA ASN A 637 -5.02 -3.28 -21.68
C ASN A 637 -4.94 -1.92 -22.38
N LEU A 638 -6.08 -1.39 -22.78
CA LEU A 638 -6.23 -0.11 -23.45
C LEU A 638 -6.83 0.92 -22.47
N PRO A 639 -6.80 2.22 -22.82
CA PRO A 639 -7.56 3.25 -22.12
C PRO A 639 -9.05 2.90 -21.94
N GLN A 640 -9.72 3.58 -21.00
CA GLN A 640 -11.15 3.46 -20.70
C GLN A 640 -11.56 2.03 -20.27
N GLY A 641 -10.61 1.25 -19.73
CA GLY A 641 -10.83 -0.14 -19.33
C GLY A 641 -11.06 -1.12 -20.48
N ARG A 642 -10.87 -0.67 -21.73
CA ARG A 642 -10.91 -1.54 -22.92
C ARG A 642 -9.73 -2.53 -22.88
N ALA A 643 -9.86 -3.62 -23.64
CA ALA A 643 -8.74 -4.52 -23.92
C ALA A 643 -8.83 -5.05 -25.34
N ALA A 644 -7.69 -5.40 -25.93
CA ALA A 644 -7.59 -5.96 -27.27
C ALA A 644 -6.62 -7.14 -27.30
N GLU A 645 -6.72 -7.96 -28.36
CA GLU A 645 -5.70 -8.95 -28.69
C GLU A 645 -4.56 -8.26 -29.47
N LEU A 646 -3.32 -8.58 -29.11
CA LEU A 646 -2.09 -8.04 -29.69
C LEU A 646 -1.23 -9.20 -30.18
N LEU A 647 -1.06 -9.32 -31.51
CA LEU A 647 -0.16 -10.28 -32.14
C LEU A 647 1.29 -9.78 -32.01
N TYR A 648 2.18 -10.65 -31.53
CA TYR A 648 3.60 -10.36 -31.34
C TYR A 648 4.47 -11.58 -31.70
N PHE A 649 5.78 -11.38 -31.88
CA PHE A 649 6.73 -12.49 -32.03
C PHE A 649 7.07 -13.10 -30.67
N ARG A 650 6.90 -14.43 -30.51
CA ARG A 650 7.14 -15.13 -29.23
C ARG A 650 8.61 -15.11 -28.79
N SER A 651 9.53 -14.75 -29.69
CA SER A 651 10.94 -14.49 -29.38
C SER A 651 11.17 -13.16 -28.66
N ASP A 652 10.30 -12.16 -28.87
CA ASP A 652 10.51 -10.81 -28.37
C ASP A 652 10.39 -10.73 -26.84
N MET A 653 11.46 -10.28 -26.21
CA MET A 653 11.59 -10.05 -24.78
C MET A 653 11.39 -8.59 -24.39
N SER A 654 11.36 -7.67 -25.37
CA SER A 654 11.36 -6.22 -25.13
C SER A 654 9.96 -5.61 -25.00
N VAL A 655 9.03 -5.91 -25.91
CA VAL A 655 7.69 -5.29 -25.95
C VAL A 655 6.60 -6.34 -25.73
N GLY A 656 6.51 -7.34 -26.62
CA GLY A 656 5.49 -8.38 -26.58
C GLY A 656 5.59 -9.30 -25.36
N GLY A 657 6.81 -9.59 -24.88
CA GLY A 657 7.05 -10.36 -23.66
C GLY A 657 6.44 -9.72 -22.40
N PRO A 658 6.79 -8.46 -22.06
CA PRO A 658 6.17 -7.73 -20.94
C PRO A 658 4.65 -7.58 -21.05
N ILE A 659 4.11 -7.32 -22.25
CA ILE A 659 2.66 -7.22 -22.47
C ILE A 659 2.00 -8.59 -22.24
N ALA A 660 2.56 -9.69 -22.75
CA ALA A 660 2.05 -11.04 -22.51
C ALA A 660 2.10 -11.47 -21.04
N ALA A 661 3.02 -10.90 -20.24
CA ALA A 661 3.16 -11.20 -18.82
C ALA A 661 2.25 -10.38 -17.89
N SER A 662 1.83 -9.17 -18.30
CA SER A 662 1.16 -8.20 -17.42
C SER A 662 -0.13 -7.59 -17.98
N GLY A 663 -0.31 -7.62 -19.29
CA GLY A 663 -1.34 -6.90 -20.03
C GLY A 663 -1.08 -5.39 -20.20
N GLU A 664 -0.02 -4.84 -19.62
CA GLU A 664 0.30 -3.41 -19.70
C GLU A 664 1.50 -3.17 -20.62
N TRP A 665 1.41 -2.10 -21.42
CA TRP A 665 2.57 -1.39 -21.95
C TRP A 665 2.57 0.02 -21.37
N GLU A 666 3.75 0.50 -20.97
CA GLU A 666 4.03 1.88 -20.48
C GLU A 666 2.83 2.56 -19.80
N PRO A 667 2.38 2.02 -18.65
CA PRO A 667 1.06 2.33 -18.12
C PRO A 667 0.93 3.78 -17.62
N HIS A 668 2.05 4.47 -17.42
CA HIS A 668 2.14 5.92 -17.16
C HIS A 668 1.82 6.75 -18.41
N MET A 669 2.43 6.43 -19.55
CA MET A 669 2.11 6.99 -20.87
C MET A 669 0.63 6.76 -21.19
N ARG A 670 0.13 5.52 -21.00
CA ARG A 670 -1.28 5.16 -21.18
C ARG A 670 -2.23 6.00 -20.32
N ARG A 671 -1.87 6.25 -19.05
CA ARG A 671 -2.64 7.12 -18.12
C ARG A 671 -2.61 8.59 -18.50
N LEU A 672 -1.53 9.10 -19.09
CA LEU A 672 -1.47 10.47 -19.60
C LEU A 672 -2.36 10.61 -20.84
N LEU A 673 -2.24 9.70 -21.81
CA LEU A 673 -3.08 9.68 -23.02
C LEU A 673 -4.57 9.66 -22.66
N GLU A 674 -4.97 8.79 -21.74
CA GLU A 674 -6.35 8.63 -21.25
C GLU A 674 -6.93 9.89 -20.58
N ARG A 675 -6.09 10.80 -20.08
CA ARG A 675 -6.49 12.08 -19.48
C ARG A 675 -6.53 13.24 -20.47
N THR A 676 -5.81 13.15 -21.59
CA THR A 676 -5.47 14.31 -22.41
C THR A 676 -6.02 14.23 -23.84
N VAL A 677 -6.02 13.06 -24.48
CA VAL A 677 -6.48 12.90 -25.87
C VAL A 677 -7.98 13.11 -25.98
N GLN A 678 -8.42 14.01 -26.87
CA GLN A 678 -9.84 14.24 -27.15
C GLN A 678 -10.32 13.36 -28.32
N PRO A 679 -11.64 13.05 -28.41
CA PRO A 679 -12.17 12.16 -29.43
C PRO A 679 -11.88 12.54 -30.88
N ASP A 680 -11.70 13.83 -31.20
CA ASP A 680 -11.59 14.35 -32.57
C ASP A 680 -10.14 14.60 -33.04
N TRP A 681 -9.14 14.29 -32.21
CA TRP A 681 -7.73 14.62 -32.47
C TRP A 681 -7.12 13.88 -33.67
N THR A 682 -6.19 14.56 -34.36
CA THR A 682 -5.23 13.90 -35.27
C THR A 682 -3.94 13.64 -34.50
N CYS A 683 -3.67 12.37 -34.21
CA CYS A 683 -2.49 11.93 -33.47
C CYS A 683 -1.50 11.23 -34.40
N LEU A 684 -0.20 11.51 -34.24
CA LEU A 684 0.88 10.81 -34.93
C LEU A 684 1.63 9.93 -33.91
N ASP A 685 1.97 8.71 -34.30
CA ASP A 685 2.74 7.74 -33.50
C ASP A 685 3.99 7.34 -34.29
N VAL A 686 5.14 7.89 -33.88
CA VAL A 686 6.43 7.68 -34.53
C VAL A 686 7.21 6.64 -33.74
N GLY A 687 7.65 5.58 -34.44
CA GLY A 687 8.09 4.32 -33.83
C GLY A 687 6.90 3.58 -33.22
N ALA A 688 5.87 3.35 -34.03
CA ALA A 688 4.64 2.68 -33.60
C ALA A 688 4.86 1.21 -33.16
N ASN A 689 6.01 0.62 -33.48
CA ASN A 689 6.43 -0.73 -33.14
C ASN A 689 5.35 -1.77 -33.52
N ILE A 690 4.91 -2.63 -32.59
CA ILE A 690 3.79 -3.57 -32.80
C ILE A 690 2.40 -2.95 -32.52
N GLY A 691 2.32 -1.65 -32.24
CA GLY A 691 1.08 -0.87 -32.19
C GLY A 691 0.44 -0.64 -30.82
N ALA A 692 1.14 -0.89 -29.70
CA ALA A 692 0.54 -0.76 -28.37
C ALA A 692 0.05 0.68 -28.05
N HIS A 693 0.83 1.70 -28.44
CA HIS A 693 0.42 3.10 -28.35
C HIS A 693 -0.56 3.48 -29.46
N THR A 694 -0.36 3.00 -30.69
CA THR A 694 -1.26 3.29 -31.82
C THR A 694 -2.70 2.82 -31.54
N MET A 695 -2.86 1.63 -30.96
CA MET A 695 -4.17 1.10 -30.54
C MET A 695 -4.76 1.90 -29.37
N SER A 696 -3.93 2.40 -28.46
CA SER A 696 -4.35 3.26 -27.36
C SER A 696 -4.85 4.61 -27.87
N LEU A 697 -4.09 5.26 -28.76
CA LEU A 697 -4.46 6.50 -29.46
C LEU A 697 -5.73 6.30 -30.28
N ALA A 698 -5.81 5.24 -31.09
CA ALA A 698 -6.99 4.95 -31.91
C ALA A 698 -8.23 4.68 -31.05
N SER A 699 -8.08 4.06 -29.88
CA SER A 699 -9.20 3.84 -28.95
C SER A 699 -9.74 5.14 -28.32
N LEU A 700 -8.90 6.19 -28.20
CA LEU A 700 -9.24 7.47 -27.58
C LEU A 700 -9.73 8.50 -28.60
N ALA A 701 -9.00 8.69 -29.71
CA ALA A 701 -9.32 9.65 -30.78
C ALA A 701 -10.36 9.09 -31.77
N TYR A 702 -11.42 8.46 -31.27
CA TYR A 702 -12.33 7.62 -32.07
C TYR A 702 -13.27 8.36 -33.04
N MET A 703 -13.22 9.70 -33.09
CA MET A 703 -13.83 10.56 -34.11
C MET A 703 -12.78 11.30 -34.97
N GLY A 704 -11.50 11.12 -34.65
CA GLY A 704 -10.36 11.77 -35.27
C GLY A 704 -9.56 10.81 -36.18
N GLN A 705 -8.25 11.03 -36.25
CA GLN A 705 -7.35 10.30 -37.13
C GLN A 705 -6.06 9.90 -36.40
N VAL A 706 -5.54 8.71 -36.65
CA VAL A 706 -4.26 8.24 -36.08
C VAL A 706 -3.36 7.78 -37.21
N ILE A 707 -2.10 8.23 -37.24
CA ILE A 707 -1.11 7.75 -38.21
C ILE A 707 0.11 7.18 -37.49
N GLY A 708 0.30 5.87 -37.64
CA GLY A 708 1.47 5.15 -37.13
C GLY A 708 2.58 5.04 -38.17
N PHE A 709 3.80 5.41 -37.79
CA PHE A 709 5.02 5.28 -38.59
C PHE A 709 5.93 4.23 -37.94
N GLU A 710 6.24 3.16 -38.66
CA GLU A 710 7.10 2.09 -38.16
C GLU A 710 8.18 1.73 -39.19
N ALA A 711 9.45 1.77 -38.77
CA ALA A 711 10.58 1.59 -39.67
C ALA A 711 10.85 0.11 -39.99
N ASP A 712 10.64 -0.80 -39.04
CA ASP A 712 10.82 -2.24 -39.28
C ASP A 712 9.62 -2.83 -40.07
N PRO A 713 9.85 -3.39 -41.27
CA PRO A 713 8.78 -4.05 -42.03
C PRO A 713 8.09 -5.19 -41.27
N ALA A 714 8.78 -5.84 -40.32
CA ALA A 714 8.22 -6.93 -39.53
C ALA A 714 7.36 -6.43 -38.35
N ASN A 715 7.80 -5.41 -37.61
CA ASN A 715 6.97 -4.71 -36.62
C ASN A 715 5.75 -4.06 -37.29
N HIS A 716 5.94 -3.36 -38.42
CA HIS A 716 4.86 -2.77 -39.22
C HIS A 716 3.81 -3.81 -39.65
N ALA A 717 4.24 -5.02 -40.01
CA ALA A 717 3.31 -6.11 -40.36
C ALA A 717 2.47 -6.59 -39.16
N LEU A 718 3.01 -6.53 -37.93
CA LEU A 718 2.27 -6.78 -36.70
C LEU A 718 1.35 -5.61 -36.35
N LEU A 719 1.85 -4.37 -36.38
CA LEU A 719 1.08 -3.13 -36.21
C LEU A 719 -0.16 -3.09 -37.11
N ALA A 720 0.01 -3.34 -38.42
CA ALA A 720 -1.08 -3.37 -39.39
C ALA A 720 -2.09 -4.49 -39.11
N HIS A 721 -1.66 -5.64 -38.58
CA HIS A 721 -2.56 -6.70 -38.12
C HIS A 721 -3.33 -6.27 -36.86
N ASN A 722 -2.63 -5.72 -35.88
CA ASN A 722 -3.16 -5.37 -34.56
C ASN A 722 -4.16 -4.20 -34.62
N VAL A 723 -3.87 -3.18 -35.43
CA VAL A 723 -4.81 -2.09 -35.74
C VAL A 723 -6.01 -2.61 -36.52
N ALA A 724 -5.84 -3.48 -37.52
CA ALA A 724 -6.95 -4.05 -38.29
C ALA A 724 -7.82 -5.04 -37.47
N ALA A 725 -7.28 -5.62 -36.39
CA ALA A 725 -8.00 -6.46 -35.44
C ALA A 725 -8.73 -5.66 -34.34
N LEU A 726 -8.48 -4.35 -34.22
CA LEU A 726 -9.01 -3.52 -33.14
C LEU A 726 -10.53 -3.29 -33.28
N GLY A 727 -11.30 -3.76 -32.30
CA GLY A 727 -12.76 -3.64 -32.26
C GLY A 727 -13.30 -2.43 -31.49
N GLY A 728 -14.58 -2.12 -31.74
CA GLY A 728 -15.29 -0.93 -31.22
C GLY A 728 -15.14 0.28 -32.15
N ALA A 729 -15.37 1.50 -31.65
CA ALA A 729 -14.90 2.69 -32.36
C ALA A 729 -13.39 2.83 -32.19
N VAL A 730 -12.77 3.24 -33.28
CA VAL A 730 -11.36 3.53 -33.45
C VAL A 730 -11.26 4.75 -34.35
N ALA A 731 -10.17 5.52 -34.24
CA ALA A 731 -9.85 6.59 -35.18
C ALA A 731 -9.78 6.08 -36.62
N ASP A 732 -9.93 6.97 -37.61
CA ASP A 732 -9.44 6.69 -38.97
C ASP A 732 -7.92 6.43 -38.86
N THR A 733 -7.48 5.18 -39.00
CA THR A 733 -6.12 4.78 -38.63
C THR A 733 -5.33 4.31 -39.84
N GLU A 734 -4.33 5.10 -40.25
CA GLU A 734 -3.35 4.73 -41.25
C GLU A 734 -2.07 4.23 -40.57
N VAL A 735 -1.40 3.23 -41.14
CA VAL A 735 -0.09 2.78 -40.68
C VAL A 735 0.86 2.63 -41.86
N LEU A 736 2.12 3.04 -41.68
CA LEU A 736 3.10 3.22 -42.74
C LEU A 736 4.44 2.60 -42.39
N ASN A 737 5.00 1.81 -43.31
CA ASN A 737 6.38 1.33 -43.20
C ASN A 737 7.34 2.41 -43.71
N LEU A 738 7.63 3.40 -42.87
CA LEU A 738 8.34 4.61 -43.22
C LEU A 738 9.13 5.11 -42.00
N ALA A 739 10.44 5.32 -42.16
CA ALA A 739 11.24 6.00 -41.15
C ALA A 739 11.03 7.51 -41.26
N LEU A 740 10.73 8.20 -40.15
CA LEU A 740 10.81 9.65 -40.10
C LEU A 740 12.24 10.08 -39.74
N TRP A 741 12.73 11.15 -40.38
CA TRP A 741 14.15 11.49 -40.37
C TRP A 741 14.41 12.98 -40.64
N ASP A 742 15.67 13.40 -40.51
CA ASP A 742 16.13 14.77 -40.82
C ASP A 742 16.08 15.12 -42.31
N SER A 743 15.97 14.12 -43.19
CA SER A 743 16.03 14.26 -44.65
C SER A 743 15.37 13.06 -45.37
N PRO A 744 14.75 13.25 -46.56
CA PRO A 744 14.20 12.13 -47.32
C PRO A 744 15.28 11.28 -48.00
N GLY A 745 15.08 9.97 -48.06
CA GLY A 745 16.03 9.05 -48.68
C GLY A 745 15.78 7.58 -48.36
N ARG A 746 16.86 6.83 -48.13
CA ARG A 746 16.82 5.44 -47.64
C ARG A 746 17.84 5.26 -46.52
N LEU A 747 17.46 4.49 -45.51
CA LEU A 747 18.29 4.15 -44.36
C LEU A 747 18.49 2.64 -44.27
N ARG A 748 19.56 2.22 -43.60
CA ARG A 748 19.69 0.85 -43.10
C ARG A 748 18.90 0.74 -41.81
N LEU A 749 18.14 -0.33 -41.65
CA LEU A 749 17.52 -0.68 -40.37
C LEU A 749 18.27 -1.87 -39.77
N GLY A 750 18.57 -1.79 -38.48
CA GLY A 750 19.02 -2.90 -37.65
C GLY A 750 17.91 -3.36 -36.70
N ARG A 751 17.74 -4.66 -36.52
CA ARG A 751 16.83 -5.26 -35.52
C ARG A 751 17.37 -6.60 -35.04
N VAL A 752 16.88 -7.07 -33.89
CA VAL A 752 17.19 -8.40 -33.34
C VAL A 752 15.87 -9.11 -33.05
N ASP A 753 15.65 -10.34 -33.54
CA ASP A 753 14.33 -11.02 -33.43
C ASP A 753 13.89 -11.29 -31.97
N GLU A 754 14.82 -11.23 -31.01
CA GLU A 754 14.55 -11.37 -29.57
C GLU A 754 14.31 -10.03 -28.84
N PHE A 755 14.57 -8.88 -29.49
CA PHE A 755 14.43 -7.53 -28.94
C PHE A 755 13.89 -6.59 -30.02
N THR A 756 12.60 -6.69 -30.32
CA THR A 756 11.98 -5.97 -31.44
C THR A 756 11.51 -4.55 -31.12
N GLY A 757 11.60 -4.10 -29.86
CA GLY A 757 11.59 -2.69 -29.47
C GLY A 757 12.83 -1.97 -30.01
N CYS A 758 14.00 -2.55 -29.70
CA CYS A 758 15.34 -2.00 -29.98
C CYS A 758 15.79 -2.10 -31.45
N SER A 759 14.88 -1.80 -32.39
CA SER A 759 15.17 -1.65 -33.80
C SER A 759 15.49 -0.20 -34.14
N PHE A 760 16.71 0.06 -34.63
CA PHE A 760 17.21 1.40 -34.93
C PHE A 760 17.54 1.56 -36.41
N VAL A 761 17.57 2.82 -36.88
CA VAL A 761 17.97 3.17 -38.25
C VAL A 761 19.38 3.78 -38.30
N SER A 762 20.03 3.70 -39.46
CA SER A 762 21.35 4.27 -39.71
C SER A 762 21.45 4.81 -41.14
N ALA A 763 22.04 6.00 -41.29
CA ALA A 763 22.42 6.56 -42.59
C ALA A 763 23.76 6.01 -43.12
N GLY A 764 24.45 5.18 -42.33
CA GLY A 764 25.74 4.57 -42.68
C GLY A 764 25.63 3.18 -43.28
N ALA A 765 26.79 2.53 -43.45
CA ALA A 765 26.82 1.07 -43.50
C ALA A 765 26.45 0.50 -42.13
N LEU A 766 25.79 -0.66 -42.13
CA LEU A 766 25.35 -1.39 -40.95
C LEU A 766 25.26 -2.86 -41.34
N ASP A 767 25.96 -3.75 -40.64
CA ASP A 767 25.84 -5.20 -40.80
C ASP A 767 25.28 -5.89 -39.54
N GLU A 768 25.03 -7.21 -39.63
CA GLU A 768 24.42 -7.97 -38.53
C GLU A 768 25.30 -8.02 -37.25
N ALA A 769 26.62 -7.86 -37.37
CA ALA A 769 27.52 -7.80 -36.22
C ALA A 769 27.57 -6.39 -35.60
N ASP A 770 27.47 -5.33 -36.41
CA ASP A 770 27.24 -3.97 -35.90
C ASP A 770 25.92 -3.89 -35.11
N VAL A 771 24.85 -4.50 -35.63
CA VAL A 771 23.53 -4.57 -34.96
C VAL A 771 23.60 -5.34 -33.65
N GLU A 772 24.21 -6.53 -33.63
CA GLU A 772 24.36 -7.30 -32.38
C GLU A 772 25.18 -6.53 -31.34
N LYS A 773 26.27 -5.86 -31.77
CA LYS A 773 27.08 -5.01 -30.90
C LYS A 773 26.27 -3.84 -30.35
N HIS A 774 25.56 -3.10 -31.20
CA HIS A 774 24.76 -1.94 -30.80
C HIS A 774 23.71 -2.31 -29.74
N LEU A 775 22.99 -3.43 -29.91
CA LEU A 775 22.07 -3.93 -28.89
C LEU A 775 22.79 -4.23 -27.57
N ARG A 776 23.96 -4.87 -27.61
CA ARG A 776 24.74 -5.23 -26.41
C ARG A 776 25.39 -4.03 -25.71
N ASP A 777 25.54 -2.90 -26.40
CA ASP A 777 26.04 -1.64 -25.83
C ASP A 777 24.93 -0.82 -25.14
N VAL A 778 23.64 -1.00 -25.50
CA VAL A 778 22.49 -0.26 -24.91
C VAL A 778 21.60 -1.08 -23.96
N VAL A 779 21.45 -2.40 -24.16
CA VAL A 779 20.59 -3.28 -23.33
C VAL A 779 21.38 -3.87 -22.17
N ASP A 780 20.78 -3.92 -20.97
CA ASP A 780 21.36 -4.56 -19.77
C ASP A 780 21.98 -5.94 -20.12
N PRO A 781 23.30 -6.15 -19.90
CA PRO A 781 23.96 -7.43 -20.10
C PRO A 781 23.32 -8.61 -19.35
N ALA A 782 22.46 -8.38 -18.34
CA ALA A 782 21.65 -9.42 -17.71
C ALA A 782 20.50 -9.94 -18.59
N ALA A 783 19.92 -9.12 -19.46
CA ALA A 783 18.85 -9.54 -20.37
C ALA A 783 19.38 -10.44 -21.51
N THR A 784 20.58 -10.14 -22.03
CA THR A 784 21.20 -10.86 -23.15
C THR A 784 22.10 -12.04 -22.74
N LYS A 785 22.23 -12.30 -21.42
CA LYS A 785 23.22 -13.22 -20.81
C LYS A 785 23.18 -14.64 -21.40
N GLY A 786 24.20 -14.97 -22.20
CA GLY A 786 24.43 -16.31 -22.75
C GLY A 786 23.45 -16.74 -23.85
N ARG A 787 22.58 -15.86 -24.34
CA ARG A 787 21.70 -16.15 -25.49
C ARG A 787 22.45 -15.90 -26.79
N ALA A 788 22.24 -16.79 -27.77
CA ALA A 788 22.40 -16.43 -29.17
C ALA A 788 21.34 -15.37 -29.49
N LEU A 789 21.72 -14.36 -30.26
CA LEU A 789 20.84 -13.33 -30.78
C LEU A 789 20.67 -13.54 -32.29
N SER A 790 19.56 -13.08 -32.83
CA SER A 790 19.20 -13.17 -34.24
C SER A 790 19.16 -11.77 -34.86
N PRO A 791 20.33 -11.12 -35.06
CA PRO A 791 20.39 -9.84 -35.77
C PRO A 791 19.88 -9.98 -37.21
N ARG A 792 19.34 -8.87 -37.72
CA ARG A 792 18.86 -8.69 -39.09
C ARG A 792 19.20 -7.28 -39.54
N THR A 793 19.48 -7.11 -40.82
CA THR A 793 19.53 -5.80 -41.48
C THR A 793 18.55 -5.72 -42.64
N SER A 794 17.91 -4.57 -42.83
CA SER A 794 17.08 -4.30 -44.01
C SER A 794 17.33 -2.89 -44.58
N GLU A 795 16.52 -2.47 -45.55
CA GLU A 795 16.54 -1.14 -46.15
C GLU A 795 15.13 -0.55 -46.01
N VAL A 796 15.03 0.66 -45.45
CA VAL A 796 13.75 1.35 -45.23
C VAL A 796 13.76 2.70 -45.95
N GLU A 797 12.60 3.11 -46.46
CA GLU A 797 12.41 4.44 -47.03
C GLU A 797 12.28 5.48 -45.89
N ALA A 798 12.81 6.68 -46.11
CA ALA A 798 12.85 7.73 -45.10
C ALA A 798 12.28 9.05 -45.63
N ALA A 799 11.57 9.78 -44.77
CA ALA A 799 10.97 11.08 -45.08
C ALA A 799 11.09 12.07 -43.91
N THR A 800 11.04 13.36 -44.22
CA THR A 800 10.80 14.39 -43.18
C THR A 800 9.32 14.46 -42.86
N LEU A 801 8.97 14.65 -41.58
CA LEU A 801 7.58 14.83 -41.18
C LEU A 801 6.96 16.09 -41.83
N ASP A 802 7.74 17.16 -41.95
CA ASP A 802 7.36 18.39 -42.67
C ASP A 802 7.01 18.13 -44.13
N GLY A 803 7.71 17.21 -44.79
CA GLY A 803 7.44 16.78 -46.15
C GLY A 803 6.16 15.96 -46.25
N TRP A 804 6.05 14.92 -45.43
CA TRP A 804 4.93 13.98 -45.43
C TRP A 804 3.59 14.66 -45.05
N VAL A 805 3.56 15.49 -44.00
CA VAL A 805 2.35 16.21 -43.56
C VAL A 805 1.86 17.20 -44.63
N LYS A 806 2.80 17.78 -45.38
CA LYS A 806 2.52 18.68 -46.50
C LYS A 806 1.99 17.93 -47.73
N GLU A 807 2.52 16.74 -48.03
CA GLU A 807 2.04 15.89 -49.13
C GLU A 807 0.63 15.36 -48.87
N LYS A 808 0.39 14.85 -47.66
CA LYS A 808 -0.93 14.41 -47.17
C LYS A 808 -1.91 15.57 -46.94
N ALA A 809 -1.43 16.80 -47.01
CA ALA A 809 -2.19 18.04 -46.82
C ALA A 809 -3.02 18.06 -45.52
N LEU A 810 -2.46 17.59 -44.40
CA LEU A 810 -3.19 17.60 -43.12
C LEU A 810 -3.54 19.03 -42.68
N GLN A 811 -4.73 19.16 -42.09
CA GLN A 811 -5.31 20.44 -41.66
C GLN A 811 -5.16 20.68 -40.15
N ARG A 812 -4.90 19.63 -39.37
CA ARG A 812 -4.60 19.64 -37.94
C ARG A 812 -3.56 18.55 -37.62
N VAL A 813 -2.82 18.73 -36.53
CA VAL A 813 -2.06 17.71 -35.81
C VAL A 813 -2.13 18.13 -34.34
N ASP A 814 -2.70 17.29 -33.48
CA ASP A 814 -3.00 17.65 -32.08
C ASP A 814 -2.01 16.97 -31.11
N LEU A 815 -1.53 15.77 -31.47
CA LEU A 815 -0.53 15.01 -30.71
C LEU A 815 0.52 14.40 -31.64
N ILE A 816 1.77 14.35 -31.19
CA ILE A 816 2.84 13.52 -31.78
C ILE A 816 3.53 12.74 -30.66
N LYS A 817 3.53 11.41 -30.73
CA LYS A 817 4.42 10.56 -29.91
C LYS A 817 5.66 10.21 -30.74
N ILE A 818 6.85 10.26 -30.13
CA ILE A 818 8.13 9.92 -30.74
C ILE A 818 8.94 9.06 -29.75
N ASP A 819 9.03 7.75 -29.99
CA ASP A 819 10.13 6.94 -29.45
C ASP A 819 10.68 6.14 -30.62
N ALA A 820 11.98 6.25 -30.88
CA ALA A 820 12.62 5.74 -32.09
C ALA A 820 14.07 5.32 -31.81
N GLU A 821 14.32 4.84 -30.59
CA GLU A 821 15.60 4.32 -30.10
C GLU A 821 16.78 5.29 -30.38
N GLY A 822 16.61 6.56 -29.98
CA GLY A 822 17.64 7.59 -30.03
C GLY A 822 17.61 8.49 -31.28
N ALA A 823 16.64 8.31 -32.18
CA ALA A 823 16.52 9.07 -33.44
C ALA A 823 15.70 10.39 -33.29
N GLU A 824 15.22 10.71 -32.09
CA GLU A 824 14.21 11.73 -31.83
C GLU A 824 14.69 13.13 -32.22
N SER A 825 15.97 13.44 -31.97
CA SER A 825 16.61 14.73 -32.34
C SER A 825 16.51 15.01 -33.84
N ARG A 826 16.61 13.97 -34.67
CA ARG A 826 16.58 14.04 -36.14
C ARG A 826 15.17 14.11 -36.68
N ILE A 827 14.25 13.34 -36.08
CA ILE A 827 12.82 13.41 -36.35
C ILE A 827 12.30 14.83 -36.06
N LEU A 828 12.64 15.41 -34.91
CA LEU A 828 12.32 16.80 -34.56
C LEU A 828 12.93 17.79 -35.56
N SER A 829 14.17 17.59 -36.01
CA SER A 829 14.78 18.47 -37.01
C SER A 829 14.13 18.34 -38.40
N GLY A 830 13.45 17.22 -38.70
CA GLY A 830 12.61 17.01 -39.88
C GLY A 830 11.13 17.39 -39.68
N ALA A 831 10.76 17.96 -38.53
CA ALA A 831 9.39 18.31 -38.13
C ALA A 831 9.21 19.80 -37.75
N ARG A 832 10.21 20.65 -38.01
CA ARG A 832 10.28 22.04 -37.52
C ARG A 832 9.09 22.90 -37.99
N ASP A 833 8.64 22.74 -39.23
CA ASP A 833 7.48 23.48 -39.74
C ASP A 833 6.15 22.95 -39.17
N VAL A 834 6.02 21.63 -38.97
CA VAL A 834 4.85 20.97 -38.37
C VAL A 834 4.68 21.37 -36.90
N LEU A 835 5.73 21.24 -36.09
CA LEU A 835 5.74 21.62 -34.67
C LEU A 835 5.36 23.11 -34.51
N LYS A 836 5.96 23.98 -35.34
CA LYS A 836 5.70 25.42 -35.32
C LYS A 836 4.32 25.82 -35.86
N ARG A 837 3.79 25.10 -36.86
CA ARG A 837 2.47 25.40 -37.48
C ARG A 837 1.31 24.97 -36.59
N PHE A 838 1.41 23.80 -35.98
CA PHE A 838 0.29 23.19 -35.26
C PHE A 838 0.39 23.33 -33.72
N ARG A 839 1.61 23.47 -33.17
CA ARG A 839 1.90 23.36 -31.72
C ARG A 839 1.20 22.14 -31.07
N PRO A 840 1.43 20.92 -31.59
CA PRO A 840 0.85 19.71 -31.01
C PRO A 840 1.44 19.43 -29.63
N LEU A 841 0.73 18.67 -28.81
CA LEU A 841 1.30 18.00 -27.66
C LEU A 841 2.34 16.98 -28.15
N VAL A 842 3.59 17.08 -27.70
CA VAL A 842 4.64 16.11 -28.04
C VAL A 842 4.91 15.22 -26.84
N LEU A 843 4.81 13.90 -27.03
CA LEU A 843 5.32 12.88 -26.13
C LEU A 843 6.61 12.33 -26.73
N VAL A 844 7.68 12.20 -25.95
CA VAL A 844 8.99 11.80 -26.47
C VAL A 844 9.80 11.00 -25.47
N GLU A 845 10.37 9.86 -25.88
CA GLU A 845 11.35 9.13 -25.06
C GLU A 845 12.67 9.90 -25.05
N TYR A 846 13.25 10.08 -23.86
CA TYR A 846 14.57 10.68 -23.69
C TYR A 846 15.62 9.60 -23.40
N ASN A 847 16.21 9.03 -24.45
CA ASN A 847 17.16 7.93 -24.36
C ASN A 847 18.57 8.33 -24.87
N PRO A 848 19.40 8.94 -24.01
CA PRO A 848 20.71 9.47 -24.41
C PRO A 848 21.74 8.37 -24.71
N ASP A 849 21.57 7.17 -24.15
CA ASP A 849 22.50 6.06 -24.40
C ASP A 849 22.29 5.47 -25.80
N CYS A 850 21.03 5.26 -26.24
CA CYS A 850 20.75 4.89 -27.64
C CYS A 850 21.21 5.97 -28.62
N ALA A 851 20.93 7.25 -28.35
CA ALA A 851 21.39 8.37 -29.18
C ALA A 851 22.94 8.45 -29.28
N SER A 852 23.65 8.18 -28.17
CA SER A 852 25.11 8.15 -28.10
C SER A 852 25.70 6.96 -28.87
N VAL A 853 25.17 5.74 -28.67
CA VAL A 853 25.69 4.53 -29.33
C VAL A 853 25.38 4.55 -30.84
N HIS A 854 24.17 4.92 -31.24
CA HIS A 854 23.72 4.83 -32.62
C HIS A 854 24.13 6.05 -33.47
N PHE A 855 24.06 7.26 -32.91
CA PHE A 855 24.27 8.51 -33.66
C PHE A 855 25.46 9.35 -33.19
N LYS A 856 26.07 9.01 -32.05
CA LYS A 856 27.21 9.73 -31.43
C LYS A 856 26.87 11.17 -31.07
N GLU A 857 25.64 11.36 -30.58
CA GLU A 857 25.12 12.65 -30.16
C GLU A 857 25.40 12.86 -28.66
N GLU A 858 25.63 14.11 -28.25
CA GLU A 858 25.89 14.44 -26.84
C GLU A 858 24.59 14.30 -26.02
N PRO A 859 24.63 13.87 -24.75
CA PRO A 859 23.42 13.54 -23.97
C PRO A 859 22.36 14.64 -23.81
N ASP A 860 22.70 15.91 -24.01
CA ASP A 860 21.78 17.05 -23.95
C ASP A 860 21.27 17.52 -25.33
N THR A 861 21.64 16.83 -26.43
CA THR A 861 21.29 17.22 -27.81
C THR A 861 19.78 17.27 -28.03
N LEU A 862 19.06 16.24 -27.58
CA LEU A 862 17.59 16.18 -27.64
C LEU A 862 16.95 17.25 -26.74
N TYR A 863 17.48 17.48 -25.54
CA TYR A 863 16.97 18.50 -24.61
C TYR A 863 17.04 19.90 -25.24
N ARG A 864 18.17 20.25 -25.87
CA ARG A 864 18.31 21.53 -26.59
C ARG A 864 17.31 21.63 -27.76
N ALA A 865 17.10 20.55 -28.51
CA ALA A 865 16.16 20.54 -29.64
C ALA A 865 14.70 20.75 -29.19
N LEU A 866 14.30 20.16 -28.06
CA LEU A 866 12.99 20.36 -27.45
C LEU A 866 12.84 21.78 -26.91
N ALA A 867 13.83 22.29 -26.17
CA ALA A 867 13.83 23.66 -25.63
C ALA A 867 13.97 24.77 -26.70
N GLU A 868 14.40 24.44 -27.92
CA GLU A 868 14.29 25.33 -29.10
C GLU A 868 12.86 25.41 -29.67
N CYS A 869 12.02 24.40 -29.40
CA CYS A 869 10.69 24.25 -30.00
C CYS A 869 9.53 24.56 -29.04
N PHE A 870 9.72 24.35 -27.73
CA PHE A 870 8.69 24.42 -26.71
C PHE A 870 9.07 25.37 -25.57
N ASP A 871 8.06 26.08 -25.07
CA ASP A 871 8.17 26.97 -23.90
C ASP A 871 8.12 26.17 -22.58
N ASP A 872 7.74 24.89 -22.65
CA ASP A 872 7.37 24.01 -21.55
C ASP A 872 7.80 22.54 -21.80
N LEU A 873 8.52 21.96 -20.83
CA LEU A 873 8.95 20.55 -20.80
C LEU A 873 8.56 19.92 -19.45
N GLY A 874 8.21 18.64 -19.44
CA GLY A 874 7.96 17.87 -18.22
C GLY A 874 8.19 16.37 -18.38
N ALA A 875 8.48 15.69 -17.27
CA ALA A 875 8.58 14.23 -17.19
C ALA A 875 7.22 13.60 -16.85
N ILE A 876 6.91 12.45 -17.45
CA ILE A 876 5.65 11.71 -17.27
C ILE A 876 5.78 10.79 -16.05
N GLU A 877 5.16 11.17 -14.94
CA GLU A 877 5.22 10.43 -13.69
C GLU A 877 4.41 9.13 -13.74
N ARG A 878 4.74 8.19 -12.85
CA ARG A 878 4.16 6.82 -12.86
C ARG A 878 2.64 6.75 -12.84
N ASP A 879 1.96 7.74 -12.27
CA ASP A 879 0.49 7.82 -12.18
C ASP A 879 -0.17 8.60 -13.35
N GLY A 880 0.61 8.98 -14.37
CA GLY A 880 0.17 9.80 -15.50
C GLY A 880 0.00 11.28 -15.16
N THR A 881 0.64 11.79 -14.10
CA THR A 881 0.83 13.24 -13.88
C THR A 881 2.14 13.71 -14.55
N VAL A 882 2.37 15.02 -14.56
CA VAL A 882 3.52 15.64 -15.23
C VAL A 882 4.30 16.49 -14.23
N THR A 883 5.61 16.26 -14.11
CA THR A 883 6.53 17.08 -13.33
C THR A 883 7.33 17.97 -14.28
N ALA A 884 7.23 19.30 -14.14
CA ALA A 884 7.97 20.23 -15.00
C ALA A 884 9.49 20.05 -14.88
N ILE A 885 10.21 20.25 -15.98
CA ILE A 885 11.67 20.26 -16.07
C ILE A 885 12.12 21.71 -16.26
N GLU A 886 12.78 22.28 -15.25
CA GLU A 886 13.21 23.69 -15.28
C GLU A 886 14.48 23.90 -16.13
N ASP A 887 15.42 22.95 -16.09
CA ASP A 887 16.69 23.01 -16.83
C ASP A 887 17.27 21.62 -17.17
N TRP A 888 18.37 21.61 -17.93
CA TRP A 888 19.11 20.40 -18.28
C TRP A 888 19.61 19.62 -17.05
N GLU A 889 20.14 20.31 -16.03
CA GLU A 889 20.69 19.67 -14.83
C GLU A 889 19.59 18.94 -14.04
N SER A 890 18.36 19.47 -14.05
CA SER A 890 17.16 18.84 -13.47
C SER A 890 16.78 17.54 -14.19
N LEU A 891 16.79 17.52 -15.52
CA LEU A 891 16.59 16.30 -16.32
C LEU A 891 17.75 15.31 -16.09
N LYS A 892 18.99 15.78 -16.17
CA LYS A 892 20.18 14.96 -15.95
C LYS A 892 20.17 14.29 -14.58
N ALA A 893 19.75 14.99 -13.52
CA ALA A 893 19.62 14.43 -12.19
C ALA A 893 18.55 13.31 -12.10
N ARG A 894 17.47 13.38 -12.89
CA ARG A 894 16.49 12.29 -13.01
C ARG A 894 17.12 11.08 -13.73
N LEU A 895 17.81 11.30 -14.85
CA LEU A 895 18.49 10.25 -15.61
C LEU A 895 19.57 9.54 -14.76
N ASP A 896 20.45 10.29 -14.10
CA ASP A 896 21.53 9.81 -13.22
C ASP A 896 21.03 8.97 -12.01
N SER A 897 19.79 9.18 -11.58
CA SER A 897 19.18 8.51 -10.41
C SER A 897 18.08 7.50 -10.77
N GLY A 898 17.67 7.46 -12.04
CA GLY A 898 16.57 6.66 -12.57
C GLY A 898 17.06 5.39 -13.28
N LYS A 899 16.65 5.22 -14.54
CA LYS A 899 17.02 4.06 -15.38
C LYS A 899 18.15 4.34 -16.39
N GLY A 900 18.42 5.61 -16.69
CA GLY A 900 19.22 6.06 -17.84
C GLY A 900 18.38 6.74 -18.94
N TRP A 901 17.07 6.48 -18.99
CA TRP A 901 16.09 7.10 -19.88
C TRP A 901 14.84 7.57 -19.13
N GLU A 902 14.08 8.49 -19.72
CA GLU A 902 12.86 9.08 -19.13
C GLU A 902 11.83 9.48 -20.20
N ASP A 903 10.54 9.26 -19.95
CA ASP A 903 9.46 9.70 -20.85
C ASP A 903 9.07 11.17 -20.61
N LEU A 904 9.09 11.99 -21.66
CA LEU A 904 8.82 13.43 -21.58
C LEU A 904 7.56 13.86 -22.33
N VAL A 905 7.01 15.01 -21.93
CA VAL A 905 5.91 15.71 -22.59
C VAL A 905 6.24 17.20 -22.75
N CYS A 906 5.86 17.79 -23.89
CA CYS A 906 6.04 19.19 -24.25
C CYS A 906 4.77 19.75 -24.91
N GLY A 907 4.47 21.04 -24.74
CA GLY A 907 3.27 21.67 -25.32
C GLY A 907 1.97 21.38 -24.55
N PHE A 908 2.05 21.31 -23.22
CA PHE A 908 0.95 21.01 -22.29
C PHE A 908 0.48 22.22 -21.46
N ALA A 909 1.05 23.40 -21.67
CA ALA A 909 0.81 24.65 -20.92
C ALA A 909 -0.37 25.51 -21.41
#